data_AF-A0A4Q6G4E6-F1
#
_entry.id   AF-A0A4Q6G4E6-F1
#
_cell.length_a   1.000
_cell.length_b   1.000
_cell.length_c   1.000
_cell.angle_alpha   90.00
_cell.angle_beta   90.00
_cell.angle_gamma   90.00
#
_symmetry.space_group_name_H-M   'P 1'
#
loop_
_entity.id
_entity.type
_entity.pdbx_description
1 polymer ?
#
loop_
_entity_poly.entity_id
_entity_poly.type
_entity_poly.pdbx_seq_one_letter_code
_entity_poly.pdbx_strand_id
1 'polypeptide(L)'
;MFDNISWNAGLAAGLVGITALIGALLWFLLRQQKKRVLLPILSVLQLDLKAVPKLRWTKPPLWPFVCFLLAAFAMGVFSLEPSEALFKRENLDLRYTHVIFDLSPSTSAITSKEEYARQADTILTRLDDKTRLSFSVSSTFEIYPLSRRGELQTLIGQAGAHRAGFKIGASVEQILATAPDIEHLVIVSDSDRASWEDFNWAYLEKKIQVSWYPLQKDFVRSNNVFVDDVRAPTSSSPTRNWTVTIRRSGSGEPIKGTLALSLDGKTLSEQNWSFEGSTSSIELEMNGPAAAPEQKVLLWTLKTDAKDDLLIDNTYRTYLNSRERRAVLISQPGGEMFLEDAFFHLKTSLDVLGFKTQRYDTIRSEIDWGSQLIIAEAKPTQDRESFCPTLPKSVGGTRQVWLVPSVGMRDYSEICACAAGFIQAPKSVNGIPAYCENIETRDQYLGVLQSIGALQLGGDISNPLNALAMQFLNKQTGVRLLAYNVPLTPAADTGLSFGRLPLILNSLFQLVPLDKGSTVFGVWPRIDNISVAHGLENLSLSNVPFLESSLQQLPDARMPPKLSFGEKGMVRQNAMANREKDAKPWVMLCLWILAAALWLEVVGNVIGRIFRGKAWAQRWFALLLISLPFAAPDGSAQVRLNLYGYSQGPALNFVKRDVAGRTSIELLEQPKMNASLNADALSEPWIWVAQPSLIEGLSRQERGDLIRWLERGGFLVIENYRSSENFRSQITSAIPSGQWKPIPPDHELMRSFHLLASLPLCGEVGWEGFQFDQRLAILLIPGDFMQSLTGARSAANGGCFSSLSSEQAGKIFINLMMVVLTTDYKKDQVHLPEILKRLR
;
A
#
# COMPACT_ATOMS: atom_id res chain seq x y z
N MET A 1 14.42 -29.41 26.19
CA MET A 1 15.52 -29.33 27.18
C MET A 1 16.69 -28.44 26.72
N PHE A 2 16.81 -28.11 25.42
CA PHE A 2 17.89 -27.24 24.90
C PHE A 2 17.50 -25.76 24.69
N ASP A 3 16.23 -25.38 24.89
CA ASP A 3 15.74 -24.03 24.54
C ASP A 3 16.14 -22.92 25.54
N ASN A 4 16.72 -23.25 26.70
CA ASN A 4 17.10 -22.28 27.73
C ASN A 4 18.62 -22.02 27.83
N ILE A 5 19.43 -22.49 26.88
CA ILE A 5 20.88 -22.28 26.92
C ILE A 5 21.23 -21.12 25.98
N SER A 6 21.38 -19.91 26.55
CA SER A 6 21.95 -18.77 25.84
C SER A 6 23.45 -19.00 25.65
N TRP A 7 23.85 -19.50 24.49
CA TRP A 7 25.26 -19.69 24.18
C TRP A 7 25.90 -18.33 23.90
N ASN A 8 26.75 -17.84 24.81
CA ASN A 8 27.68 -16.79 24.47
C ASN A 8 28.59 -17.34 23.36
N ALA A 9 28.57 -16.72 22.18
CA ALA A 9 29.30 -17.18 21.00
C ALA A 9 30.79 -17.42 21.29
N GLY A 10 31.39 -16.61 22.18
CA GLY A 10 32.78 -16.80 22.62
C GLY A 10 33.02 -18.10 23.41
N LEU A 11 32.07 -18.52 24.24
CA LEU A 11 32.15 -19.78 25.00
C LEU A 11 31.97 -21.00 24.10
N ALA A 12 31.05 -20.92 23.12
CA ALA A 12 30.85 -21.98 22.14
C ALA A 12 32.11 -22.18 21.26
N ALA A 13 32.67 -21.08 20.75
CA ALA A 13 33.92 -21.10 19.98
C ALA A 13 35.09 -21.64 20.82
N GLY A 14 35.19 -21.25 22.10
CA GLY A 14 36.19 -21.76 23.03
C GLY A 14 36.09 -23.28 23.26
N LEU A 15 34.89 -23.81 23.48
CA LEU A 15 34.65 -25.25 23.67
C LEU A 15 34.98 -26.07 22.41
N VAL A 16 34.63 -25.58 21.22
CA VAL A 16 34.99 -26.21 19.94
C VAL A 16 36.50 -26.19 19.73
N GLY A 17 37.17 -25.08 20.04
CA GLY A 17 38.62 -24.97 19.97
C GLY A 17 39.33 -25.95 20.91
N ILE A 18 38.88 -26.06 22.16
CA ILE A 18 39.44 -26.99 23.16
C ILE A 18 39.23 -28.45 22.73
N THR A 19 38.05 -28.81 22.26
CA THR A 19 37.76 -30.19 21.82
C THR A 19 38.55 -30.58 20.57
N ALA A 20 38.72 -29.66 19.61
CA ALA A 20 39.58 -29.87 18.45
C ALA A 20 41.05 -30.04 18.86
N LEU A 21 41.54 -29.25 19.82
CA LEU A 21 42.91 -29.33 20.32
C LEU A 21 43.16 -30.62 21.10
N ILE A 22 42.21 -31.06 21.93
CA ILE A 22 42.24 -32.37 22.61
C ILE A 22 42.23 -33.51 21.59
N GLY A 23 41.40 -33.42 20.54
CA GLY A 23 41.36 -34.40 19.46
C GLY A 23 42.68 -34.51 18.69
N ALA A 24 43.30 -33.36 18.38
CA ALA A 24 44.62 -33.30 17.74
C ALA A 24 45.73 -33.84 18.65
N LEU A 25 45.67 -33.53 19.96
CA LEU A 25 46.65 -33.95 20.95
C LEU A 25 46.55 -35.45 21.24
N LEU A 26 45.34 -36.00 21.36
CA LEU A 26 45.09 -37.45 21.42
C LEU A 26 45.61 -38.14 20.17
N TRP A 27 45.30 -37.61 18.98
CA TRP A 27 45.82 -38.16 17.73
C TRP A 27 47.34 -38.14 17.67
N PHE A 28 47.99 -37.05 18.12
CA PHE A 28 49.45 -36.94 18.20
C PHE A 28 50.06 -37.92 19.20
N LEU A 29 49.50 -38.05 20.40
CA LEU A 29 49.93 -39.00 21.42
C LEU A 29 49.76 -40.46 20.96
N LEU A 30 48.64 -40.77 20.32
CA LEU A 30 48.36 -42.09 19.74
C LEU A 30 49.30 -42.40 18.56
N ARG A 31 49.76 -41.39 17.82
CA ARG A 31 50.75 -41.54 16.73
C ARG A 31 52.19 -41.66 17.23
N GLN A 32 52.54 -40.98 18.34
CA GLN A 32 53.85 -41.04 18.99
C GLN A 32 54.16 -42.40 19.63
N GLN A 33 53.15 -43.19 20.03
CA GLN A 33 53.37 -44.55 20.60
C GLN A 33 54.10 -45.54 19.67
N LYS A 34 54.30 -45.20 18.39
CA LYS A 34 55.17 -45.97 17.47
C LYS A 34 56.67 -45.73 17.63
N LYS A 35 57.12 -44.75 18.44
CA LYS A 35 58.53 -44.56 18.80
C LYS A 35 58.70 -44.70 20.31
N ARG A 36 58.87 -45.94 20.79
CA ARG A 36 59.28 -46.22 22.17
C ARG A 36 60.74 -45.79 22.37
N VAL A 37 60.97 -44.58 22.89
CA VAL A 37 62.29 -44.19 23.45
C VAL A 37 62.17 -43.48 24.80
N LEU A 38 60.99 -42.98 25.20
CA LEU A 38 60.81 -42.29 26.48
C LEU A 38 59.93 -43.11 27.43
N LEU A 39 60.54 -43.95 28.27
CA LEU A 39 60.16 -44.28 29.67
C LEU A 39 60.94 -45.51 30.17
N PRO A 40 62.10 -45.34 30.84
CA PRO A 40 62.86 -46.44 31.44
C PRO A 40 62.31 -46.96 32.79
N ILE A 41 61.18 -46.44 33.30
CA ILE A 41 60.80 -46.64 34.72
C ILE A 41 59.79 -47.78 34.96
N LEU A 42 59.25 -48.43 33.93
CA LEU A 42 58.22 -49.48 34.10
C LEU A 42 58.74 -50.93 33.93
N SER A 43 60.01 -51.20 34.24
CA SER A 43 60.59 -52.55 34.14
C SER A 43 60.48 -53.43 35.42
N VAL A 44 59.80 -52.99 36.48
CA VAL A 44 59.86 -53.66 37.80
C VAL A 44 58.59 -54.42 38.21
N LEU A 45 57.52 -54.43 37.43
CA LEU A 45 56.31 -55.21 37.77
C LEU A 45 56.17 -56.45 36.89
N GLN A 46 56.61 -57.60 37.42
CA GLN A 46 56.26 -58.92 36.89
C GLN A 46 54.79 -59.24 37.26
N LEU A 47 53.86 -58.77 36.44
CA LEU A 47 52.47 -59.24 36.45
C LEU A 47 52.29 -60.24 35.32
N ASP A 48 51.98 -61.49 35.69
CA ASP A 48 51.70 -62.59 34.76
C ASP A 48 50.32 -62.37 34.11
N LEU A 49 50.30 -61.49 33.11
CA LEU A 49 49.10 -61.18 32.33
C LEU A 49 48.94 -62.23 31.23
N LYS A 50 47.94 -63.11 31.40
CA LYS A 50 47.37 -63.95 30.33
C LYS A 50 47.21 -63.10 29.07
N ALA A 51 47.82 -63.58 27.98
CA ALA A 51 47.96 -62.89 26.71
C ALA A 51 46.68 -62.14 26.29
N VAL A 52 46.69 -60.81 26.46
CA VAL A 52 45.67 -59.93 25.88
C VAL A 52 45.75 -60.10 24.36
N PRO A 53 44.62 -60.38 23.68
CA PRO A 53 44.62 -60.56 22.23
C PRO A 53 45.26 -59.33 21.58
N LYS A 54 46.23 -59.56 20.67
CA LYS A 54 46.91 -58.50 19.92
C LYS A 54 45.86 -57.59 19.28
N LEU A 55 45.61 -56.43 19.89
CA LEU A 55 44.79 -55.36 19.32
C LEU A 55 45.47 -54.93 18.02
N ARG A 56 45.00 -55.48 16.89
CA ARG A 56 45.39 -55.03 15.57
C ARG A 56 44.79 -53.64 15.36
N TRP A 57 45.64 -52.63 15.53
CA TRP A 57 45.30 -51.24 15.23
C TRP A 57 44.98 -51.10 13.75
N THR A 58 43.70 -50.99 13.42
CA THR A 58 43.21 -50.49 12.14
C THR A 58 43.37 -48.98 12.15
N LYS A 59 44.01 -48.41 11.10
CA LYS A 59 44.16 -46.96 10.97
C LYS A 59 42.78 -46.30 11.13
N PRO A 60 42.64 -45.24 11.94
CA PRO A 60 41.37 -44.53 12.04
C PRO A 60 40.98 -44.04 10.64
N PRO A 61 39.69 -44.14 10.26
CA PRO A 61 39.25 -43.75 8.94
C PRO A 61 39.48 -42.25 8.75
N LEU A 62 40.09 -41.91 7.61
CA LEU A 62 40.55 -40.57 7.31
C LEU A 62 39.36 -39.60 7.07
N TRP A 63 38.24 -40.14 6.58
CA TRP A 63 37.06 -39.36 6.18
C TRP A 63 36.30 -38.69 7.34
N PRO A 64 35.94 -39.39 8.43
CA PRO A 64 35.28 -38.75 9.58
C PRO A 64 36.12 -37.64 10.20
N PHE A 65 37.44 -37.81 10.22
CA PHE A 65 38.36 -36.79 10.73
C PHE A 65 38.39 -35.54 9.83
N VAL A 66 38.39 -35.72 8.51
CA VAL A 66 38.31 -34.62 7.54
C VAL A 66 36.95 -33.91 7.63
N CYS A 67 35.85 -34.64 7.74
CA CYS A 67 34.51 -34.06 7.92
C CYS A 67 34.38 -33.28 9.23
N PHE A 68 34.96 -33.80 10.33
CA PHE A 68 35.00 -33.09 11.62
C PHE A 68 35.80 -31.78 11.52
N LEU A 69 36.98 -31.80 10.88
CA LEU A 69 37.78 -30.59 10.67
C LEU A 69 37.08 -29.56 9.79
N LEU A 70 36.41 -29.99 8.72
CA LEU A 70 35.64 -29.10 7.86
C LEU A 70 34.44 -28.47 8.58
N ALA A 71 33.72 -29.26 9.40
CA ALA A 71 32.61 -28.75 10.20
C ALA A 71 33.09 -27.76 11.27
N ALA A 72 34.19 -28.06 11.97
CA ALA A 72 34.79 -27.17 12.95
C ALA A 72 35.31 -25.87 12.31
N PHE A 73 35.93 -25.97 11.14
CA PHE A 73 36.38 -24.80 10.38
C PHE A 73 35.20 -23.94 9.93
N ALA A 74 34.14 -24.53 9.37
CA ALA A 74 32.94 -23.82 8.97
C ALA A 74 32.29 -23.10 10.17
N MET A 75 32.12 -23.77 11.31
CA MET A 75 31.62 -23.13 12.54
C MET A 75 32.53 -21.98 13.00
N GLY A 76 33.85 -22.14 12.89
CA GLY A 76 34.82 -21.09 13.21
C GLY A 76 34.68 -19.87 12.31
N VAL A 77 34.57 -20.07 10.99
CA VAL A 77 34.38 -18.99 10.01
C VAL A 77 33.06 -18.25 10.24
N PHE A 78 31.96 -18.97 10.43
CA PHE A 78 30.65 -18.35 10.70
C PHE A 78 30.56 -17.68 12.07
N SER A 79 31.33 -18.14 13.06
CA SER A 79 31.44 -17.46 14.36
C SER A 79 32.34 -16.21 14.31
N LEU A 80 33.19 -16.09 13.29
CA LEU A 80 34.09 -14.95 13.07
C LEU A 80 33.50 -13.94 12.08
N GLU A 81 32.46 -14.28 11.31
CA GLU A 81 31.70 -13.30 10.55
C GLU A 81 31.08 -12.30 11.54
N PRO A 82 31.50 -11.03 11.52
CA PRO A 82 30.91 -10.04 12.39
C PRO A 82 29.46 -9.87 11.97
N SER A 83 28.53 -10.09 12.91
CA SER A 83 27.12 -9.82 12.64
C SER A 83 27.00 -8.39 12.09
N GLU A 84 26.46 -8.20 10.89
CA GLU A 84 26.26 -6.87 10.26
C GLU A 84 25.57 -5.88 11.22
N ALA A 85 24.82 -6.39 12.19
CA ALA A 85 24.16 -5.63 13.25
C ALA A 85 25.11 -4.90 14.21
N LEU A 86 26.31 -5.44 14.48
CA LEU A 86 27.32 -4.80 15.33
C LEU A 86 28.02 -3.65 14.59
N PHE A 87 28.36 -3.82 13.31
CA PHE A 87 28.95 -2.75 12.50
C PHE A 87 27.98 -1.58 12.24
N LYS A 88 26.67 -1.84 12.14
CA LYS A 88 25.66 -0.76 12.07
C LYS A 88 25.49 0.02 13.37
N ARG A 89 25.96 -0.50 14.51
CA ARG A 89 25.86 0.16 15.83
C ARG A 89 26.99 1.16 16.08
N GLU A 90 28.18 0.94 15.51
CA GLU A 90 29.35 1.81 15.72
C GLU A 90 29.46 2.95 14.68
N ASN A 91 28.86 2.82 13.49
CA ASN A 91 28.83 3.87 12.45
C ASN A 91 27.52 4.71 12.47
N LEU A 92 27.04 5.13 13.64
CA LEU A 92 26.03 6.19 13.72
C LEU A 92 26.62 7.58 13.46
N ASP A 93 27.94 7.73 13.64
CA ASP A 93 28.66 9.01 13.64
C ASP A 93 28.91 9.62 12.23
N LEU A 94 28.33 9.06 11.16
CA LEU A 94 28.53 9.55 9.77
C LEU A 94 27.25 9.68 8.94
N ARG A 95 26.07 9.42 9.51
CA ARG A 95 24.83 9.36 8.72
C ARG A 95 24.26 10.74 8.45
N TYR A 96 23.70 10.93 7.26
CA TYR A 96 22.88 12.10 6.97
C TYR A 96 21.51 11.93 7.64
N THR A 97 21.29 12.72 8.69
CA THR A 97 20.05 12.74 9.47
C THR A 97 19.20 13.92 9.04
N HIS A 98 17.93 13.67 8.75
CA HIS A 98 16.94 14.70 8.47
C HIS A 98 15.83 14.67 9.53
N VAL A 99 15.51 15.83 10.10
CA VAL A 99 14.46 15.98 11.12
C VAL A 99 13.25 16.69 10.52
N ILE A 100 12.08 16.07 10.59
CA ILE A 100 10.81 16.67 10.16
C ILE A 100 10.01 17.08 11.39
N PHE A 101 9.70 18.37 11.49
CA PHE A 101 8.81 18.91 12.52
C PHE A 101 7.38 18.98 12.01
N ASP A 102 6.49 18.21 12.64
CA ASP A 102 5.08 18.25 12.31
C ASP A 102 4.44 19.57 12.76
N LEU A 103 3.70 20.21 11.86
CA LEU A 103 2.91 21.42 12.11
C LEU A 103 1.41 21.15 11.94
N SER A 104 0.99 19.91 12.15
CA SER A 104 -0.43 19.53 12.19
C SER A 104 -1.23 20.39 13.17
N PRO A 105 -2.52 20.66 12.88
CA PRO A 105 -3.41 21.35 13.81
C PRO A 105 -3.42 20.71 15.20
N SER A 106 -3.34 19.38 15.27
CA SER A 106 -3.24 18.63 16.54
C SER A 106 -1.96 18.97 17.32
N THR A 107 -0.81 19.13 16.65
CA THR A 107 0.44 19.58 17.28
C THR A 107 0.31 20.99 17.86
N SER A 108 -0.32 21.90 17.12
CA SER A 108 -0.56 23.28 17.59
C SER A 108 -1.53 23.38 18.74
N ALA A 109 -2.35 22.34 18.91
CA ALA A 109 -3.24 22.21 20.04
C ALA A 109 -2.46 21.90 21.32
N ILE A 110 -1.43 21.05 21.23
CA ILE A 110 -0.72 20.54 22.39
C ILE A 110 0.24 21.59 22.98
N THR A 111 0.80 22.46 22.17
CA THR A 111 1.87 23.39 22.59
C THR A 111 1.81 24.72 21.86
N SER A 112 2.22 25.81 22.52
CA SER A 112 2.41 27.10 21.84
C SER A 112 3.52 27.00 20.80
N LYS A 113 3.50 27.88 19.79
CA LYS A 113 4.52 27.91 18.74
C LYS A 113 5.92 28.16 19.30
N GLU A 114 6.03 29.03 20.30
CA GLU A 114 7.29 29.36 20.95
C GLU A 114 7.83 28.19 21.77
N GLU A 115 6.95 27.48 22.49
CA GLU A 115 7.33 26.27 23.22
C GLU A 115 7.72 25.14 22.25
N TYR A 116 6.97 24.96 21.17
CA TYR A 116 7.30 23.96 20.16
C TYR A 116 8.64 24.24 19.48
N ALA A 117 8.90 25.50 19.13
CA ALA A 117 10.19 25.92 18.59
C ALA A 117 11.34 25.67 19.58
N ARG A 118 11.15 25.91 20.89
CA ARG A 118 12.15 25.59 21.92
C ARG A 118 12.41 24.08 22.04
N GLN A 119 11.36 23.26 22.00
CA GLN A 119 11.50 21.80 22.01
C GLN A 119 12.21 21.30 20.75
N ALA A 120 11.83 21.82 19.58
CA ALA A 120 12.46 21.51 18.30
C ALA A 120 13.95 21.86 18.30
N ASP A 121 14.30 23.06 18.80
CA ASP A 121 15.67 23.52 18.98
C ASP A 121 16.48 22.61 19.92
N THR A 122 15.86 22.17 21.02
CA THR A 122 16.45 21.21 21.96
C THR A 122 16.74 19.86 21.31
N ILE A 123 15.82 19.36 20.47
CA ILE A 123 15.99 18.10 19.73
C ILE A 123 17.15 18.22 18.74
N LEU A 124 17.23 19.30 17.96
CA LEU A 124 18.34 19.53 17.03
C LEU A 124 19.67 19.62 17.76
N THR A 125 19.73 20.31 18.90
CA THR A 125 20.95 20.39 19.73
C THR A 125 21.45 19.01 20.14
N ARG A 126 20.53 18.12 20.54
CA ARG A 126 20.89 16.77 20.98
C ARG A 126 21.31 15.84 19.84
N LEU A 127 20.98 16.19 18.59
CA LEU A 127 21.34 15.43 17.39
C LEU A 127 22.59 15.96 16.68
N ASP A 128 23.00 17.20 16.98
CA ASP A 128 24.12 17.91 16.35
C ASP A 128 25.47 17.21 16.54
N ASP A 129 25.70 16.62 17.72
CA ASP A 129 27.04 16.24 18.17
C ASP A 129 27.83 15.31 17.22
N LYS A 130 27.19 14.58 16.29
CA LYS A 130 27.86 13.52 15.49
C LYS A 130 27.30 13.23 14.08
N THR A 131 26.45 14.07 13.48
CA THR A 131 25.85 13.74 12.16
C THR A 131 25.76 14.95 11.21
N ARG A 132 25.77 14.70 9.89
CA ARG A 132 25.30 15.71 8.93
C ARG A 132 23.80 15.87 9.20
N LEU A 133 23.38 17.04 9.66
CA LEU A 133 22.00 17.27 10.11
C LEU A 133 21.31 18.32 9.22
N SER A 134 20.10 18.00 8.79
CA SER A 134 19.19 18.97 8.19
C SER A 134 17.80 18.83 8.80
N PHE A 135 16.95 19.82 8.59
CA PHE A 135 15.60 19.80 9.09
C PHE A 135 14.61 20.40 8.10
N SER A 136 13.34 20.08 8.27
CA SER A 136 12.23 20.69 7.56
C SER A 136 11.03 20.79 8.50
N VAL A 137 10.05 21.59 8.11
CA VAL A 137 8.74 21.62 8.74
C VAL A 137 7.75 20.95 7.81
N SER A 138 6.73 20.26 8.34
CA SER A 138 5.83 19.47 7.50
C SER A 138 5.10 20.33 6.46
N SER A 139 5.02 21.65 6.64
CA SER A 139 4.39 22.57 5.71
C SER A 139 5.16 22.90 4.44
N THR A 140 6.46 22.63 4.39
CA THR A 140 7.28 22.91 3.23
C THR A 140 8.11 21.69 2.87
N PHE A 141 8.50 21.60 1.62
CA PHE A 141 9.42 20.57 1.14
C PHE A 141 10.87 21.07 1.15
N GLU A 142 11.09 22.26 1.69
CA GLU A 142 12.41 22.87 1.77
C GLU A 142 13.25 22.18 2.85
N ILE A 143 14.48 21.83 2.48
CA ILE A 143 15.45 21.21 3.37
C ILE A 143 16.38 22.31 3.88
N TYR A 144 16.29 22.62 5.17
CA TYR A 144 17.15 23.60 5.82
C TYR A 144 18.38 22.90 6.41
N PRO A 145 19.60 23.36 6.08
CA PRO A 145 20.80 22.88 6.77
C PRO A 145 20.78 23.35 8.23
N LEU A 146 21.46 22.60 9.12
CA LEU A 146 21.55 22.97 10.53
C LEU A 146 22.10 24.38 10.78
N SER A 147 22.92 24.93 9.88
CA SER A 147 23.41 26.32 9.97
C SER A 147 22.30 27.37 10.00
N ARG A 148 21.10 27.05 9.48
CA ARG A 148 19.90 27.91 9.54
C ARG A 148 19.01 27.65 10.75
N ARG A 149 19.50 26.92 11.76
CA ARG A 149 18.76 26.62 13.01
C ARG A 149 18.20 27.87 13.70
N GLY A 150 18.91 29.00 13.66
CA GLY A 150 18.42 30.27 14.22
C GLY A 150 17.12 30.79 13.57
N GLU A 151 16.76 30.28 12.40
CA GLU A 151 15.52 30.61 11.69
C GLU A 151 14.35 29.69 12.08
N LEU A 152 14.58 28.61 12.83
CA LEU A 152 13.57 27.59 13.14
C LEU A 152 12.31 28.19 13.79
N GLN A 153 12.47 29.09 14.75
CA GLN A 153 11.34 29.78 15.39
C GLN A 153 10.56 30.63 14.39
N THR A 154 11.27 31.33 13.50
CA THR A 154 10.66 32.13 12.43
C THR A 154 9.92 31.23 11.44
N LEU A 155 10.50 30.09 11.06
CA LEU A 155 9.91 29.12 10.14
C LEU A 155 8.63 28.51 10.73
N ILE A 156 8.65 28.05 11.98
CA ILE A 156 7.47 27.54 12.69
C ILE A 156 6.42 28.65 12.86
N GLY A 157 6.87 29.88 13.17
CA GLY A 157 6.02 31.05 13.31
C GLY A 157 5.27 31.42 12.02
N GLN A 158 6.03 31.51 10.90
CA GLN A 158 5.57 31.89 9.57
C GLN A 158 4.71 30.80 8.92
N ALA A 159 5.13 29.54 9.01
CA ALA A 159 4.36 28.41 8.49
C ALA A 159 3.00 28.32 9.20
N GLY A 160 2.98 28.57 10.51
CA GLY A 160 1.81 28.35 11.34
C GLY A 160 1.41 26.88 11.41
N ALA A 161 0.36 26.60 12.19
CA ALA A 161 -0.28 25.30 12.12
C ALA A 161 -0.97 25.17 10.77
N HIS A 162 -0.91 23.99 10.17
CA HIS A 162 -1.80 23.67 9.06
C HIS A 162 -3.23 23.91 9.51
N ARG A 163 -4.05 24.58 8.71
CA ARG A 163 -5.50 24.53 8.93
C ARG A 163 -6.03 23.30 8.22
N ALA A 164 -5.61 23.16 6.98
CA ALA A 164 -6.12 22.17 6.06
C ALA A 164 -5.90 20.71 6.54
N GLY A 165 -5.03 20.42 7.50
CA GLY A 165 -4.70 19.06 7.94
C GLY A 165 -3.65 18.41 7.05
N PHE A 166 -2.61 17.85 7.64
CA PHE A 166 -1.37 17.58 6.92
C PHE A 166 -0.98 16.11 6.99
N LYS A 167 -0.79 15.48 5.81
CA LYS A 167 -0.31 14.10 5.69
C LYS A 167 1.22 14.12 5.63
N ILE A 168 1.88 13.76 6.74
CA ILE A 168 3.36 13.82 6.87
C ILE A 168 4.05 13.02 5.76
N GLY A 169 3.46 11.88 5.37
CA GLY A 169 3.99 11.00 4.33
C GLY A 169 4.27 11.67 3.00
N ALA A 170 3.43 12.63 2.58
CA ALA A 170 3.62 13.34 1.32
C ALA A 170 4.86 14.25 1.36
N SER A 171 5.13 14.91 2.50
CA SER A 171 6.36 15.68 2.70
C SER A 171 7.58 14.79 2.72
N VAL A 172 7.50 13.65 3.42
CA VAL A 172 8.60 12.67 3.47
C VAL A 172 8.98 12.20 2.08
N GLU A 173 7.99 11.85 1.26
CA GLU A 173 8.22 11.40 -0.11
C GLU A 173 8.96 12.47 -0.94
N GLN A 174 8.53 13.72 -0.88
CA GLN A 174 9.14 14.81 -1.64
C GLN A 174 10.53 15.19 -1.13
N ILE A 175 10.75 15.16 0.19
CA ILE A 175 12.05 15.40 0.83
C ILE A 175 13.04 14.32 0.37
N LEU A 176 12.66 13.04 0.41
CA LEU A 176 13.52 11.93 -0.03
C LEU A 176 13.77 11.93 -1.53
N ALA A 177 12.85 12.46 -2.34
CA ALA A 177 13.08 12.68 -3.76
C ALA A 177 14.14 13.78 -4.01
N THR A 178 14.17 14.81 -3.16
CA THR A 178 15.12 15.94 -3.29
C THR A 178 16.48 15.62 -2.67
N ALA A 179 16.51 14.86 -1.58
CA ALA A 179 17.71 14.45 -0.85
C ALA A 179 17.73 12.92 -0.65
N PRO A 180 18.07 12.16 -1.70
CA PRO A 180 18.09 10.69 -1.65
C PRO A 180 19.23 10.13 -0.78
N ASP A 181 20.17 10.98 -0.36
CA ASP A 181 21.30 10.64 0.52
C ASP A 181 20.91 10.60 2.01
N ILE A 182 19.67 10.92 2.37
CA ILE A 182 19.17 10.82 3.76
C ILE A 182 19.14 9.34 4.18
N GLU A 183 19.93 9.01 5.19
CA GLU A 183 20.02 7.64 5.73
C GLU A 183 19.19 7.46 7.01
N HIS A 184 18.93 8.56 7.73
CA HIS A 184 18.13 8.56 8.95
C HIS A 184 17.11 9.70 8.92
N LEU A 185 15.84 9.35 9.06
CA LEU A 185 14.73 10.26 9.19
C LEU A 185 14.20 10.25 10.63
N VAL A 186 14.15 11.43 11.26
CA VAL A 186 13.53 11.64 12.57
C VAL A 186 12.26 12.46 12.39
N ILE A 187 11.13 11.95 12.87
CA ILE A 187 9.83 12.62 12.76
C ILE A 187 9.39 13.05 14.14
N VAL A 188 9.23 14.35 14.33
CA VAL A 188 8.76 14.97 15.58
C VAL A 188 7.27 15.27 15.42
N SER A 189 6.42 14.51 16.09
CA SER A 189 4.95 14.58 15.92
C SER A 189 4.20 13.96 17.11
N ASP A 190 2.92 14.27 17.23
CA ASP A 190 1.99 13.87 18.28
C ASP A 190 1.20 12.57 18.01
N SER A 191 1.63 11.78 17.02
CA SER A 191 1.04 10.49 16.60
C SER A 191 -0.44 10.55 16.22
N ASP A 192 -0.93 11.71 15.75
CA ASP A 192 -2.29 11.83 15.24
C ASP A 192 -2.53 10.90 14.03
N ARG A 193 -3.64 10.19 14.05
CA ARG A 193 -3.98 9.19 13.04
C ARG A 193 -4.08 9.81 11.65
N ALA A 194 -4.66 11.00 11.51
CA ALA A 194 -4.84 11.66 10.22
C ALA A 194 -3.49 12.03 9.58
N SER A 195 -2.49 12.39 10.39
CA SER A 195 -1.15 12.73 9.91
C SER A 195 -0.33 11.51 9.50
N TRP A 196 -0.60 10.35 10.09
CA TRP A 196 0.27 9.15 10.00
C TRP A 196 -0.30 7.99 9.15
N GLU A 197 -1.62 7.89 8.96
CA GLU A 197 -2.28 6.69 8.37
C GLU A 197 -2.04 6.50 6.85
N ASP A 198 -1.72 7.58 6.12
CA ASP A 198 -1.60 7.56 4.66
C ASP A 198 -0.23 7.16 4.11
N PHE A 199 0.69 6.69 4.95
CA PHE A 199 2.05 6.36 4.52
C PHE A 199 2.54 5.02 5.08
N ASN A 200 3.20 4.24 4.22
CA ASN A 200 3.72 2.93 4.58
C ASN A 200 5.11 3.06 5.24
N TRP A 201 5.12 3.47 6.51
CA TRP A 201 6.33 3.64 7.31
C TRP A 201 7.20 2.39 7.38
N ALA A 202 6.58 1.21 7.47
CA ALA A 202 7.27 -0.07 7.52
C ALA A 202 8.06 -0.37 6.24
N TYR A 203 7.59 0.09 5.08
CA TYR A 203 8.34 -0.01 3.83
C TYR A 203 9.55 0.92 3.83
N LEU A 204 9.38 2.15 4.29
CA LEU A 204 10.46 3.14 4.34
C LEU A 204 11.59 2.67 5.27
N GLU A 205 11.25 2.04 6.40
CA GLU A 205 12.20 1.43 7.34
C GLU A 205 13.05 0.29 6.76
N LYS A 206 12.66 -0.28 5.61
CA LYS A 206 13.51 -1.25 4.89
C LYS A 206 14.67 -0.57 4.16
N LYS A 207 14.52 0.71 3.80
CA LYS A 207 15.48 1.47 2.98
C LYS A 207 16.31 2.46 3.79
N ILE A 208 15.66 3.22 4.65
CA ILE A 208 16.30 4.23 5.51
C ILE A 208 15.91 3.97 6.95
N GLN A 209 16.72 4.45 7.89
CA GLN A 209 16.34 4.41 9.29
C GLN A 209 15.25 5.45 9.52
N VAL A 210 14.11 5.05 10.09
CA VAL A 210 13.06 5.99 10.51
C VAL A 210 12.95 5.91 12.04
N SER A 211 12.80 7.05 12.69
CA SER A 211 12.57 7.14 14.13
C SER A 211 11.53 8.20 14.42
N TRP A 212 10.68 7.92 15.39
CA TRP A 212 9.64 8.85 15.82
C TRP A 212 10.01 9.44 17.18
N TYR A 213 10.03 10.76 17.28
CA TYR A 213 10.16 11.47 18.55
C TYR A 213 8.76 11.93 19.00
N PRO A 214 8.20 11.31 20.05
CA PRO A 214 6.90 11.72 20.57
C PRO A 214 7.00 13.10 21.20
N LEU A 215 6.11 14.01 20.81
CA LEU A 215 5.96 15.26 21.54
C LEU A 215 5.41 14.98 22.94
N GLN A 216 6.01 15.62 23.94
CA GLN A 216 5.54 15.49 25.32
C GLN A 216 4.16 16.10 25.41
N LYS A 217 3.16 15.24 25.60
CA LYS A 217 1.81 15.66 25.96
C LYS A 217 1.83 15.90 27.46
N ASP A 218 2.15 17.11 27.88
CA ASP A 218 1.56 17.57 29.14
C ASP A 218 0.06 17.39 28.93
N PHE A 219 -0.61 16.66 29.82
CA PHE A 219 -2.01 16.28 29.70
C PHE A 219 -2.93 17.52 29.71
N VAL A 220 -2.89 18.32 28.65
CA VAL A 220 -3.94 19.25 28.31
C VAL A 220 -5.10 18.36 27.92
N ARG A 221 -6.19 18.51 28.67
CA ARG A 221 -7.44 17.75 28.52
C ARG A 221 -7.70 17.58 27.03
N SER A 222 -7.79 16.33 26.56
CA SER A 222 -8.00 15.98 25.16
C SER A 222 -9.45 16.27 24.73
N ASN A 223 -9.91 17.48 25.04
CA ASN A 223 -11.25 17.95 24.82
C ASN A 223 -11.20 19.01 23.72
N ASN A 224 -11.11 18.55 22.47
CA ASN A 224 -11.36 19.44 21.34
C ASN A 224 -12.87 19.52 21.14
N VAL A 225 -13.42 20.72 21.05
CA VAL A 225 -14.83 20.92 20.69
C VAL A 225 -14.87 21.53 19.29
N PHE A 226 -15.68 20.99 18.40
CA PHE A 226 -15.75 21.44 17.01
C PHE A 226 -17.15 21.25 16.44
N VAL A 227 -17.43 21.96 15.34
CA VAL A 227 -18.67 21.80 14.57
C VAL A 227 -18.48 20.63 13.60
N ASP A 228 -19.25 19.56 13.80
CA ASP A 228 -19.19 18.32 13.02
C ASP A 228 -20.00 18.44 11.72
N ASP A 229 -21.24 18.93 11.85
CA ASP A 229 -22.19 19.00 10.74
C ASP A 229 -23.07 20.24 10.86
N VAL A 230 -23.52 20.77 9.72
CA VAL A 230 -24.50 21.84 9.64
C VAL A 230 -25.47 21.51 8.51
N ARG A 231 -26.72 21.26 8.87
CA ARG A 231 -27.79 20.91 7.92
C ARG A 231 -28.69 22.10 7.68
N ALA A 232 -28.95 22.37 6.40
CA ALA A 232 -29.91 23.37 6.01
C ALA A 232 -31.34 22.95 6.44
N PRO A 233 -32.22 23.93 6.77
CA PRO A 233 -33.62 23.64 7.03
C PRO A 233 -34.27 23.01 5.78
N THR A 234 -34.97 21.90 5.95
CA THR A 234 -35.75 21.29 4.87
C THR A 234 -36.87 22.24 4.41
N SER A 235 -37.07 22.36 3.10
CA SER A 235 -38.01 23.29 2.46
C SER A 235 -39.48 23.20 2.92
N SER A 236 -39.85 22.14 3.62
CA SER A 236 -41.19 21.88 4.16
C SER A 236 -41.41 22.35 5.60
N SER A 237 -40.38 22.78 6.34
CA SER A 237 -40.54 23.18 7.74
C SER A 237 -40.99 24.64 7.88
N PRO A 238 -42.02 24.94 8.68
CA PRO A 238 -42.41 26.32 8.99
C PRO A 238 -41.36 27.04 9.85
N THR A 239 -40.52 26.30 10.57
CA THR A 239 -39.38 26.82 11.34
C THR A 239 -38.09 26.74 10.52
N ARG A 240 -37.45 27.89 10.30
CA ARG A 240 -36.25 28.08 9.45
C ARG A 240 -34.97 27.81 10.24
N ASN A 241 -34.94 26.70 10.96
CA ASN A 241 -33.88 26.38 11.89
C ASN A 241 -32.82 25.52 11.19
N TRP A 242 -31.58 25.98 11.22
CA TRP A 242 -30.42 25.18 10.85
C TRP A 242 -30.10 24.22 11.98
N THR A 243 -29.85 22.95 11.66
CA THR A 243 -29.40 21.97 12.65
C THR A 243 -27.87 21.94 12.63
N VAL A 244 -27.24 22.32 13.73
CA VAL A 244 -25.78 22.32 13.89
C VAL A 244 -25.39 21.26 14.91
N THR A 245 -24.57 20.32 14.49
CA THR A 245 -24.02 19.28 15.36
C THR A 245 -22.66 19.72 15.87
N ILE A 246 -22.52 19.90 17.18
CA ILE A 246 -21.23 20.14 17.84
C ILE A 246 -20.79 18.83 18.47
N ARG A 247 -19.52 18.47 18.30
CA ARG A 247 -18.90 17.31 18.94
C ARG A 247 -17.77 17.72 19.86
N ARG A 248 -17.50 16.87 20.85
CA ARG A 248 -16.24 16.91 21.60
C ARG A 248 -15.48 15.61 21.47
N SER A 249 -14.16 15.70 21.32
CA SER A 249 -13.25 14.58 21.62
C SER A 249 -13.03 14.50 23.14
N GLY A 250 -12.74 13.31 23.66
CA GLY A 250 -12.46 13.13 25.09
C GLY A 250 -13.67 13.01 26.03
N SER A 251 -13.38 12.66 27.28
CA SER A 251 -14.34 12.59 28.39
C SER A 251 -13.80 13.41 29.55
N GLY A 252 -14.65 14.19 30.21
CA GLY A 252 -14.17 15.07 31.27
C GLY A 252 -15.21 16.04 31.81
N GLU A 253 -14.71 17.05 32.52
CA GLU A 253 -15.48 18.13 33.12
C GLU A 253 -16.44 18.80 32.13
N PRO A 254 -17.55 19.37 32.63
CA PRO A 254 -18.50 20.06 31.78
C PRO A 254 -17.85 21.24 31.07
N ILE A 255 -17.97 21.27 29.75
CA ILE A 255 -17.48 22.36 28.90
C ILE A 255 -18.67 23.15 28.40
N LYS A 256 -18.57 24.48 28.47
CA LYS A 256 -19.60 25.40 28.01
C LYS A 256 -19.00 26.41 27.04
N GLY A 257 -19.86 26.98 26.22
CA GLY A 257 -19.44 27.98 25.25
C GLY A 257 -20.59 28.54 24.44
N THR A 258 -20.25 29.29 23.39
CA THR A 258 -21.20 29.88 22.46
C THR A 258 -20.93 29.43 21.03
N LEU A 259 -22.00 29.25 20.26
CA LEU A 259 -21.96 29.04 18.81
C LEU A 259 -22.60 30.26 18.17
N ALA A 260 -21.84 30.98 17.36
CA ALA A 260 -22.27 32.19 16.67
C ALA A 260 -22.37 31.95 15.18
N LEU A 261 -23.55 32.21 14.60
CA LEU A 261 -23.76 32.29 13.16
C LEU A 261 -23.52 33.73 12.72
N SER A 262 -22.62 33.95 11.78
CA SER A 262 -22.33 35.27 11.21
C SER A 262 -22.39 35.28 9.69
N LEU A 263 -22.73 36.44 9.13
CA LEU A 263 -22.80 36.70 7.70
C LEU A 263 -22.11 38.04 7.41
N ASP A 264 -21.08 38.04 6.57
CA ASP A 264 -20.25 39.22 6.29
C ASP A 264 -19.72 39.93 7.55
N GLY A 265 -19.32 39.14 8.56
CA GLY A 265 -18.81 39.64 9.84
C GLY A 265 -19.88 40.15 10.80
N LYS A 266 -21.16 40.16 10.42
CA LYS A 266 -22.27 40.48 11.33
C LYS A 266 -22.84 39.20 11.93
N THR A 267 -22.81 39.07 13.25
CA THR A 267 -23.47 37.97 13.96
C THR A 267 -24.99 38.06 13.77
N LEU A 268 -25.58 37.00 13.22
CA LEU A 268 -27.02 36.85 12.97
C LEU A 268 -27.73 36.18 14.14
N SER A 269 -27.10 35.15 14.72
CA SER A 269 -27.64 34.35 15.82
C SER A 269 -26.48 33.85 16.67
N GLU A 270 -26.71 33.72 17.97
CA GLU A 270 -25.74 33.14 18.91
C GLU A 270 -26.51 32.28 19.91
N GLN A 271 -25.99 31.08 20.18
CA GLN A 271 -26.62 30.12 21.09
C GLN A 271 -25.58 29.52 22.02
N ASN A 272 -25.92 29.45 23.30
CA ASN A 272 -25.09 28.80 24.31
C ASN A 272 -25.22 27.30 24.20
N TRP A 273 -24.12 26.59 24.46
CA TRP A 273 -24.06 25.14 24.47
C TRP A 273 -23.27 24.64 25.66
N SER A 274 -23.56 23.40 26.08
CA SER A 274 -22.84 22.75 27.17
C SER A 274 -22.81 21.24 27.01
N PHE A 275 -21.63 20.65 27.17
CA PHE A 275 -21.48 19.21 27.33
C PHE A 275 -21.56 18.85 28.81
N GLU A 276 -22.52 18.01 29.18
CA GLU A 276 -22.65 17.45 30.54
C GLU A 276 -22.25 15.97 30.56
N GLY A 277 -21.50 15.57 31.60
CA GLY A 277 -21.15 14.18 31.84
C GLY A 277 -20.34 13.54 30.73
N SER A 278 -20.87 12.49 30.09
CA SER A 278 -20.22 11.71 29.02
C SER A 278 -20.78 11.97 27.62
N THR A 279 -21.58 13.02 27.44
CA THR A 279 -22.13 13.38 26.10
C THR A 279 -20.99 13.76 25.15
N SER A 280 -20.92 13.18 23.95
CA SER A 280 -19.85 13.46 22.97
C SER A 280 -20.34 14.30 21.78
N SER A 281 -21.65 14.45 21.63
CA SER A 281 -22.30 15.22 20.57
C SER A 281 -23.53 15.91 21.11
N ILE A 282 -23.80 17.13 20.64
CA ILE A 282 -25.03 17.88 20.86
C ILE A 282 -25.51 18.45 19.53
N GLU A 283 -26.82 18.49 19.34
CA GLU A 283 -27.45 19.14 18.19
C GLU A 283 -28.12 20.43 18.66
N LEU A 284 -27.88 21.52 17.93
CA LEU A 284 -28.44 22.84 18.19
C LEU A 284 -29.29 23.27 17.00
N GLU A 285 -30.43 23.87 17.29
CA GLU A 285 -31.26 24.52 16.29
C GLU A 285 -31.01 26.03 16.29
N MET A 286 -30.40 26.54 15.23
CA MET A 286 -30.08 27.96 15.09
C MET A 286 -30.96 28.63 14.03
N ASN A 287 -31.54 29.78 14.38
CA ASN A 287 -32.22 30.63 13.41
C ASN A 287 -31.21 31.22 12.42
N GLY A 288 -31.39 30.94 11.14
CA GLY A 288 -30.56 31.45 10.06
C GLY A 288 -31.39 31.89 8.85
N PRO A 289 -30.81 32.65 7.92
CA PRO A 289 -31.48 33.00 6.68
C PRO A 289 -31.80 31.73 5.87
N ALA A 290 -33.00 31.64 5.32
CA ALA A 290 -33.41 30.52 4.46
C ALA A 290 -32.86 30.65 3.03
N ALA A 291 -32.53 31.88 2.62
CA ALA A 291 -31.85 32.22 1.38
C ALA A 291 -31.05 33.51 1.63
N ALA A 292 -29.75 33.52 1.35
CA ALA A 292 -29.04 34.79 1.27
C ALA A 292 -29.32 35.44 -0.09
N PRO A 293 -29.48 36.77 -0.16
CA PRO A 293 -29.23 37.48 -1.41
C PRO A 293 -27.84 37.07 -1.88
N GLU A 294 -27.77 36.73 -3.17
CA GLU A 294 -26.60 36.29 -3.93
C GLU A 294 -25.28 36.31 -3.14
N GLN A 295 -24.61 35.15 -3.13
CA GLN A 295 -23.17 35.12 -2.98
C GLN A 295 -22.57 35.19 -1.55
N LYS A 296 -23.30 34.95 -0.46
CA LYS A 296 -22.76 35.08 0.92
C LYS A 296 -22.47 33.75 1.65
N VAL A 297 -21.37 33.72 2.41
CA VAL A 297 -20.93 32.57 3.23
C VAL A 297 -21.44 32.73 4.64
N LEU A 298 -22.11 31.72 5.18
CA LEU A 298 -22.39 31.64 6.61
C LEU A 298 -21.13 31.14 7.32
N LEU A 299 -20.70 31.90 8.32
CA LEU A 299 -19.59 31.54 9.18
C LEU A 299 -20.13 31.18 10.57
N TRP A 300 -20.01 29.91 10.92
CA TRP A 300 -20.31 29.36 12.24
C TRP A 300 -19.03 29.42 13.06
N THR A 301 -19.04 30.19 14.15
CA THR A 301 -17.89 30.36 15.03
C THR A 301 -18.19 29.75 16.39
N LEU A 302 -17.38 28.78 16.78
CA LEU A 302 -17.45 28.15 18.08
C LEU A 302 -16.52 28.87 19.06
N LYS A 303 -16.97 29.11 20.29
CA LYS A 303 -16.17 29.66 21.39
C LYS A 303 -16.40 28.83 22.64
N THR A 304 -15.35 28.56 23.40
CA THR A 304 -15.38 27.90 24.71
C THR A 304 -15.19 28.93 25.81
N ASP A 305 -15.80 28.72 26.98
CA ASP A 305 -15.59 29.55 28.16
C ASP A 305 -14.26 29.24 28.87
N ALA A 306 -13.73 28.04 28.65
CA ALA A 306 -12.45 27.62 29.21
C ALA A 306 -11.30 28.20 28.40
N LYS A 307 -10.41 28.91 29.11
CA LYS A 307 -9.22 29.57 28.55
C LYS A 307 -8.21 28.60 27.93
N ASP A 308 -8.30 27.32 28.31
CA ASP A 308 -7.37 26.24 27.94
C ASP A 308 -8.02 25.19 27.02
N ASP A 309 -9.28 25.34 26.64
CA ASP A 309 -9.92 24.40 25.72
C ASP A 309 -9.47 24.71 24.29
N LEU A 310 -8.86 23.70 23.69
CA LEU A 310 -8.30 23.77 22.36
C LEU A 310 -9.44 23.69 21.35
N LEU A 311 -9.65 24.79 20.63
CA LEU A 311 -10.52 24.80 19.46
C LEU A 311 -9.64 24.77 18.23
N ILE A 312 -9.19 23.56 17.89
CA ILE A 312 -8.39 23.30 16.68
C ILE A 312 -9.21 23.73 15.45
N ASP A 313 -10.53 23.48 15.50
CA ASP A 313 -11.53 23.95 14.57
C ASP A 313 -12.63 24.75 15.29
N ASN A 314 -12.47 26.07 15.30
CA ASN A 314 -13.48 26.98 15.81
C ASN A 314 -14.34 27.61 14.72
N THR A 315 -14.13 27.27 13.44
CA THR A 315 -14.84 27.94 12.34
C THR A 315 -15.29 26.96 11.27
N TYR A 316 -16.60 26.90 11.10
CA TYR A 316 -17.24 26.11 10.07
C TYR A 316 -17.96 27.03 9.09
N ARG A 317 -17.96 26.68 7.80
CA ARG A 317 -18.53 27.50 6.73
C ARG A 317 -19.57 26.71 5.97
N THR A 318 -20.73 27.33 5.74
CA THR A 318 -21.74 26.79 4.82
C THR A 318 -22.09 27.83 3.76
N TYR A 319 -22.39 27.36 2.56
CA TYR A 319 -22.86 28.22 1.48
C TYR A 319 -24.40 28.20 1.45
N LEU A 320 -25.02 29.38 1.50
CA LEU A 320 -26.48 29.54 1.40
C LEU A 320 -27.02 29.38 -0.02
N ASN A 321 -26.16 29.56 -1.01
CA ASN A 321 -26.44 29.38 -2.44
C ASN A 321 -25.08 29.10 -3.08
N SER A 322 -24.80 27.84 -3.47
CA SER A 322 -23.71 27.57 -4.40
C SER A 322 -24.02 28.37 -5.68
N ARG A 323 -23.26 29.45 -5.88
CA ARG A 323 -23.52 30.48 -6.89
C ARG A 323 -23.67 29.84 -8.28
N GLU A 324 -24.42 30.48 -9.17
CA GLU A 324 -24.74 30.09 -10.56
C GLU A 324 -23.52 29.92 -11.51
N ARG A 325 -22.33 29.64 -10.98
CA ARG A 325 -21.15 29.36 -11.79
C ARG A 325 -21.35 28.00 -12.43
N ARG A 326 -21.70 28.00 -13.71
CA ARG A 326 -21.85 26.77 -14.48
C ARG A 326 -20.50 26.37 -15.06
N ALA A 327 -20.15 25.12 -14.85
CA ALA A 327 -19.03 24.47 -15.51
C ALA A 327 -19.57 23.38 -16.43
N VAL A 328 -19.27 23.46 -17.71
CA VAL A 328 -19.62 22.41 -18.67
C VAL A 328 -18.39 21.56 -18.92
N LEU A 329 -18.52 20.25 -18.73
CA LEU A 329 -17.48 19.26 -19.02
C LEU A 329 -17.89 18.49 -20.29
N ILE A 330 -17.00 18.42 -21.27
CA ILE A 330 -17.20 17.72 -22.53
C ILE A 330 -16.16 16.61 -22.57
N SER A 331 -16.56 15.40 -22.21
CA SER A 331 -15.69 14.23 -22.12
C SER A 331 -16.55 12.98 -22.06
N GLN A 332 -16.26 12.01 -22.93
CA GLN A 332 -16.85 10.68 -22.84
C GLN A 332 -16.38 9.99 -21.54
N PRO A 333 -17.24 9.24 -20.83
CA PRO A 333 -16.85 8.45 -19.68
C PRO A 333 -15.66 7.53 -20.02
N GLY A 334 -14.71 7.42 -19.10
CA GLY A 334 -13.56 6.52 -19.21
C GLY A 334 -13.57 5.53 -18.07
N GLY A 335 -13.70 4.23 -18.37
CA GLY A 335 -13.66 3.17 -17.34
C GLY A 335 -14.90 3.11 -16.44
N GLU A 336 -14.80 2.37 -15.33
CA GLU A 336 -15.85 2.38 -14.29
C GLU A 336 -15.85 3.75 -13.55
N MET A 337 -17.05 4.33 -13.46
CA MET A 337 -17.36 5.76 -13.27
C MET A 337 -16.65 6.48 -12.10
N PHE A 338 -16.07 5.78 -11.13
CA PHE A 338 -15.59 6.34 -9.86
C PHE A 338 -14.08 6.23 -9.62
N LEU A 339 -13.34 5.42 -10.38
CA LEU A 339 -11.91 5.17 -10.10
C LEU A 339 -11.01 5.52 -11.29
N GLU A 340 -11.53 5.44 -12.50
CA GLU A 340 -10.73 5.58 -13.73
C GLU A 340 -11.07 6.86 -14.51
N ASP A 341 -12.22 7.48 -14.23
CA ASP A 341 -12.71 8.66 -14.95
C ASP A 341 -12.17 9.96 -14.34
N ALA A 342 -11.07 10.47 -14.88
CA ALA A 342 -10.47 11.74 -14.44
C ALA A 342 -11.47 12.92 -14.45
N PHE A 343 -12.37 12.94 -15.43
CA PHE A 343 -13.37 13.99 -15.58
C PHE A 343 -14.51 13.86 -14.56
N PHE A 344 -14.77 12.66 -14.04
CA PHE A 344 -15.64 12.49 -12.88
C PHE A 344 -15.04 13.17 -11.64
N HIS A 345 -13.76 12.92 -11.35
CA HIS A 345 -13.09 13.56 -10.21
C HIS A 345 -12.92 15.07 -10.39
N LEU A 346 -12.69 15.53 -11.63
CA LEU A 346 -12.67 16.95 -11.97
C LEU A 346 -14.04 17.61 -11.75
N LYS A 347 -15.11 16.99 -12.25
CA LYS A 347 -16.50 17.43 -12.01
C LYS A 347 -16.73 17.58 -10.52
N THR A 348 -16.43 16.53 -9.76
CA THR A 348 -16.55 16.50 -8.31
C THR A 348 -15.73 17.60 -7.63
N SER A 349 -14.51 17.86 -8.09
CA SER A 349 -13.67 18.94 -7.55
C SER A 349 -14.22 20.34 -7.87
N LEU A 350 -14.85 20.52 -9.03
CA LEU A 350 -15.53 21.78 -9.40
C LEU A 350 -16.82 21.96 -8.59
N ASP A 351 -17.57 20.90 -8.34
CA ASP A 351 -18.74 20.92 -7.47
C ASP A 351 -18.34 21.36 -6.05
N VAL A 352 -17.21 20.87 -5.53
CA VAL A 352 -16.61 21.31 -4.26
C VAL A 352 -16.25 22.79 -4.27
N LEU A 353 -15.80 23.32 -5.40
CA LEU A 353 -15.51 24.74 -5.59
C LEU A 353 -16.77 25.61 -5.80
N GLY A 354 -17.96 25.00 -5.70
CA GLY A 354 -19.25 25.66 -5.79
C GLY A 354 -19.73 25.90 -7.23
N PHE A 355 -19.22 25.13 -8.21
CA PHE A 355 -19.77 25.15 -9.56
C PHE A 355 -20.99 24.23 -9.68
N LYS A 356 -21.96 24.64 -10.50
CA LYS A 356 -22.97 23.73 -11.06
C LYS A 356 -22.38 23.06 -12.30
N THR A 357 -21.96 21.81 -12.15
CA THR A 357 -21.36 21.08 -13.27
C THR A 357 -22.41 20.39 -14.14
N GLN A 358 -22.16 20.34 -15.44
CA GLN A 358 -22.90 19.49 -16.37
C GLN A 358 -21.90 18.79 -17.29
N ARG A 359 -22.00 17.46 -17.40
CA ARG A 359 -21.16 16.66 -18.29
C ARG A 359 -21.92 16.26 -19.54
N TYR A 360 -21.27 16.37 -20.69
CA TYR A 360 -21.72 15.86 -21.97
C TYR A 360 -20.65 14.93 -22.55
N ASP A 361 -21.09 13.82 -23.15
CA ASP A 361 -20.17 12.88 -23.81
C ASP A 361 -19.60 13.46 -25.10
N THR A 362 -20.43 14.20 -25.84
CA THR A 362 -20.08 14.88 -27.09
C THR A 362 -20.84 16.20 -27.21
N ILE A 363 -20.34 17.11 -28.04
CA ILE A 363 -21.09 18.33 -28.43
C ILE A 363 -22.28 17.91 -29.31
N ARG A 364 -23.51 18.17 -28.85
CA ARG A 364 -24.74 17.79 -29.59
C ARG A 364 -25.53 18.96 -30.19
N SER A 365 -25.26 20.20 -29.77
CA SER A 365 -25.80 21.46 -30.33
C SER A 365 -25.18 22.64 -29.56
N GLU A 366 -25.49 23.89 -29.92
CA GLU A 366 -24.97 25.13 -29.30
C GLU A 366 -24.80 24.99 -27.78
N ILE A 367 -23.54 24.82 -27.34
CA ILE A 367 -23.18 24.75 -25.94
C ILE A 367 -23.79 25.98 -25.24
N ASP A 368 -24.35 25.80 -24.04
CA ASP A 368 -24.80 26.91 -23.20
C ASP A 368 -23.59 27.76 -22.82
N TRP A 369 -23.30 28.69 -23.69
CA TRP A 369 -22.33 29.75 -23.55
C TRP A 369 -22.66 30.66 -22.35
N GLY A 370 -23.81 30.51 -21.68
CA GLY A 370 -24.04 31.08 -20.35
C GLY A 370 -23.10 30.56 -19.25
N SER A 371 -22.33 29.49 -19.52
CA SER A 371 -21.35 28.94 -18.58
C SER A 371 -20.06 29.75 -18.51
N GLN A 372 -19.56 30.00 -17.29
CA GLN A 372 -18.31 30.73 -17.08
C GLN A 372 -17.08 29.87 -17.39
N LEU A 373 -17.21 28.55 -17.22
CA LEU A 373 -16.15 27.57 -17.46
C LEU A 373 -16.63 26.46 -18.39
N ILE A 374 -15.87 26.19 -19.44
CA ILE A 374 -16.09 25.05 -20.35
C ILE A 374 -14.79 24.25 -20.37
N ILE A 375 -14.84 22.96 -20.10
CA ILE A 375 -13.70 22.05 -20.09
C ILE A 375 -13.97 20.96 -21.11
N ALA A 376 -13.14 20.87 -22.13
CA ALA A 376 -13.26 19.86 -23.18
C ALA A 376 -12.04 18.94 -23.19
N GLU A 377 -12.29 17.64 -23.10
CA GLU A 377 -11.28 16.61 -23.30
C GLU A 377 -11.18 16.26 -24.79
N ALA A 378 -9.96 16.25 -25.31
CA ALA A 378 -9.68 15.70 -26.62
C ALA A 378 -9.16 14.26 -26.46
N LYS A 379 -9.90 13.28 -27.01
CA LYS A 379 -9.51 11.86 -27.02
C LYS A 379 -8.77 11.47 -28.30
N PRO A 380 -8.00 10.36 -28.30
CA PRO A 380 -7.35 9.88 -29.52
C PRO A 380 -8.42 9.57 -30.57
N THR A 381 -8.16 9.88 -31.84
CA THR A 381 -9.06 9.58 -32.99
C THR A 381 -10.43 10.27 -32.93
N GLN A 382 -10.60 11.27 -32.06
CA GLN A 382 -11.83 12.01 -31.91
C GLN A 382 -11.86 13.25 -32.82
N ASP A 383 -12.87 13.37 -33.67
CA ASP A 383 -13.04 14.53 -34.56
C ASP A 383 -13.27 15.81 -33.76
N ARG A 384 -12.71 16.94 -34.22
CA ARG A 384 -12.82 18.26 -33.58
C ARG A 384 -14.25 18.67 -33.24
N GLU A 385 -15.22 18.35 -34.09
CA GLU A 385 -16.62 18.74 -33.88
C GLU A 385 -17.24 18.12 -32.62
N SER A 386 -16.69 17.00 -32.14
CA SER A 386 -17.25 16.29 -31.00
C SER A 386 -16.79 16.83 -29.63
N PHE A 387 -15.68 17.60 -29.58
CA PHE A 387 -15.15 18.18 -28.34
C PHE A 387 -14.90 19.70 -28.40
N CYS A 388 -14.73 20.29 -29.59
CA CYS A 388 -14.35 21.70 -29.73
C CYS A 388 -15.58 22.64 -29.79
N PRO A 389 -15.77 23.56 -28.82
CA PRO A 389 -16.90 24.49 -28.83
C PRO A 389 -16.83 25.50 -29.99
N THR A 390 -17.97 25.79 -30.62
CA THR A 390 -18.08 26.84 -31.64
C THR A 390 -18.29 28.22 -30.99
N LEU A 391 -17.34 29.14 -31.18
CA LEU A 391 -17.40 30.48 -30.58
C LEU A 391 -18.52 31.34 -31.19
N PRO A 392 -19.35 32.01 -30.35
CA PRO A 392 -20.28 33.03 -30.83
C PRO A 392 -19.52 34.26 -31.32
N LYS A 393 -20.14 35.01 -32.24
CA LYS A 393 -19.60 36.28 -32.76
C LYS A 393 -19.41 37.35 -31.67
N SER A 394 -20.19 37.29 -30.60
CA SER A 394 -20.03 38.13 -29.41
C SER A 394 -20.36 37.33 -28.16
N VAL A 395 -19.44 37.35 -27.20
CA VAL A 395 -19.58 36.68 -25.90
C VAL A 395 -19.57 37.77 -24.83
N GLY A 396 -20.67 37.91 -24.10
CA GLY A 396 -20.71 38.79 -22.93
C GLY A 396 -19.96 38.16 -21.76
N GLY A 397 -19.04 38.91 -21.15
CA GLY A 397 -18.31 38.51 -19.94
C GLY A 397 -16.98 37.79 -20.20
N THR A 398 -16.19 37.61 -19.14
CA THR A 398 -14.96 36.80 -19.16
C THR A 398 -15.32 35.33 -19.06
N ARG A 399 -15.07 34.56 -20.12
CA ARG A 399 -15.30 33.10 -20.12
C ARG A 399 -14.00 32.36 -20.26
N GLN A 400 -13.90 31.21 -19.62
CA GLN A 400 -12.71 30.38 -19.66
C GLN A 400 -13.01 29.04 -20.31
N VAL A 401 -12.20 28.68 -21.30
CA VAL A 401 -12.25 27.39 -22.00
C VAL A 401 -10.97 26.62 -21.71
N TRP A 402 -11.09 25.40 -21.22
CA TRP A 402 -9.98 24.50 -20.96
C TRP A 402 -9.98 23.41 -22.01
N LEU A 403 -8.89 23.29 -22.76
CA LEU A 403 -8.66 22.16 -23.67
C LEU A 403 -7.69 21.22 -22.98
N VAL A 404 -8.12 19.97 -22.77
CA VAL A 404 -7.36 18.98 -22.01
C VAL A 404 -7.08 17.79 -22.91
N PRO A 405 -5.81 17.42 -23.14
CA PRO A 405 -5.49 16.19 -23.84
C PRO A 405 -5.78 14.99 -22.94
N SER A 406 -6.30 13.91 -23.51
CA SER A 406 -6.44 12.63 -22.81
C SER A 406 -5.11 11.86 -22.70
N VAL A 407 -5.06 10.86 -21.83
CA VAL A 407 -3.91 9.97 -21.69
C VAL A 407 -3.70 9.17 -22.99
N GLY A 408 -2.46 9.13 -23.48
CA GLY A 408 -2.10 8.35 -24.67
C GLY A 408 -2.45 9.01 -26.01
N MET A 409 -2.74 10.32 -26.02
CA MET A 409 -2.89 11.10 -27.26
C MET A 409 -1.61 11.04 -28.10
N ARG A 410 -1.75 10.61 -29.37
CA ARG A 410 -0.66 10.49 -30.36
C ARG A 410 -0.76 11.48 -31.51
N ASP A 411 -1.91 12.15 -31.64
CA ASP A 411 -2.15 13.15 -32.67
C ASP A 411 -2.79 14.36 -32.00
N TYR A 412 -2.11 15.50 -32.12
CA TYR A 412 -2.48 16.78 -31.55
C TYR A 412 -3.04 17.74 -32.62
N SER A 413 -3.22 17.29 -33.86
CA SER A 413 -3.67 18.13 -34.97
C SER A 413 -5.06 18.72 -34.70
N GLU A 414 -6.00 17.93 -34.20
CA GLU A 414 -7.37 18.37 -33.92
C GLU A 414 -7.47 19.31 -32.71
N ILE A 415 -6.74 19.03 -31.62
CA ILE A 415 -6.68 19.93 -30.45
C ILE A 415 -5.96 21.25 -30.79
N CYS A 416 -4.96 21.21 -31.68
CA CYS A 416 -4.32 22.40 -32.25
C CYS A 416 -5.30 23.20 -33.11
N ALA A 417 -6.03 22.55 -34.02
CA ALA A 417 -7.02 23.20 -34.86
C ALA A 417 -8.13 23.84 -34.01
N CYS A 418 -8.54 23.19 -32.92
CA CYS A 418 -9.47 23.76 -31.96
C CYS A 418 -8.92 25.03 -31.29
N ALA A 419 -7.71 24.97 -30.73
CA ALA A 419 -7.04 26.12 -30.11
C ALA A 419 -6.86 27.29 -31.11
N ALA A 420 -6.47 27.00 -32.35
CA ALA A 420 -6.38 27.98 -33.42
C ALA A 420 -7.72 28.67 -33.71
N GLY A 421 -8.83 27.93 -33.68
CA GLY A 421 -10.18 28.48 -33.80
C GLY A 421 -10.50 29.52 -32.72
N PHE A 422 -10.10 29.28 -31.47
CA PHE A 422 -10.24 30.25 -30.38
C PHE A 422 -9.41 31.52 -30.56
N ILE A 423 -8.21 31.35 -31.11
CA ILE A 423 -7.25 32.43 -31.28
C ILE A 423 -7.64 33.34 -32.45
N GLN A 424 -8.12 32.75 -33.55
CA GLN A 424 -8.49 33.47 -34.77
C GLN A 424 -9.93 34.01 -34.76
N ALA A 425 -10.75 33.61 -33.79
CA ALA A 425 -12.12 34.11 -33.63
C ALA A 425 -12.14 35.65 -33.58
N PRO A 426 -13.13 36.30 -34.24
CA PRO A 426 -14.37 35.73 -34.77
C PRO A 426 -14.29 35.19 -36.21
N LYS A 427 -13.10 35.16 -36.85
CA LYS A 427 -12.95 34.53 -38.16
C LYS A 427 -13.07 33.01 -38.01
N SER A 428 -13.92 32.38 -38.82
CA SER A 428 -14.05 30.92 -38.83
C SER A 428 -12.82 30.29 -39.47
N VAL A 429 -12.24 29.29 -38.81
CA VAL A 429 -11.17 28.46 -39.36
C VAL A 429 -11.81 27.26 -40.04
N ASN A 430 -11.79 27.24 -41.37
CA ASN A 430 -12.26 26.08 -42.15
C ASN A 430 -11.13 25.05 -42.22
N GLY A 431 -11.40 23.81 -41.82
CA GLY A 431 -10.39 22.75 -41.79
C GLY A 431 -9.33 22.91 -40.70
N ILE A 432 -8.24 22.14 -40.84
CA ILE A 432 -7.05 22.18 -39.99
C ILE A 432 -6.09 23.21 -40.59
N PRO A 433 -5.61 24.22 -39.84
CA PRO A 433 -4.57 25.12 -40.33
C PRO A 433 -3.31 24.36 -40.71
N ALA A 434 -2.60 24.79 -41.76
CA ALA A 434 -1.37 24.13 -42.22
C ALA A 434 -0.29 23.94 -41.12
N TYR A 435 -0.22 24.85 -40.14
CA TYR A 435 0.70 24.74 -39.01
C TYR A 435 0.23 23.79 -37.89
N CYS A 436 -1.02 23.32 -37.96
CA CYS A 436 -1.59 22.29 -37.10
C CYS A 436 -1.62 20.91 -37.77
N GLU A 437 -1.21 20.78 -39.04
CA GLU A 437 -1.16 19.50 -39.73
C GLU A 437 0.03 18.66 -39.25
N ASN A 438 -0.19 17.35 -39.06
CA ASN A 438 0.83 16.36 -38.68
C ASN A 438 1.56 16.67 -37.36
N ILE A 439 0.84 17.18 -36.35
CA ILE A 439 1.40 17.36 -35.02
C ILE A 439 1.28 16.03 -34.26
N GLU A 440 2.34 15.22 -34.31
CA GLU A 440 2.38 13.89 -33.69
C GLU A 440 2.87 13.93 -32.24
N THR A 441 3.51 15.03 -31.84
CA THR A 441 4.12 15.15 -30.50
C THR A 441 3.59 16.34 -29.73
N ARG A 442 3.54 16.16 -28.40
CA ARG A 442 3.25 17.21 -27.42
C ARG A 442 4.16 18.44 -27.61
N ASP A 443 5.45 18.21 -27.86
CA ASP A 443 6.43 19.30 -27.96
C ASP A 443 6.18 20.18 -29.20
N GLN A 444 5.80 19.57 -30.32
CA GLN A 444 5.38 20.30 -31.52
C GLN A 444 4.11 21.13 -31.26
N TYR A 445 3.12 20.55 -30.55
CA TYR A 445 1.90 21.27 -30.16
C TYR A 445 2.21 22.52 -29.33
N LEU A 446 3.08 22.39 -28.33
CA LEU A 446 3.50 23.52 -27.49
C LEU A 446 4.28 24.58 -28.27
N GLY A 447 5.18 24.14 -29.17
CA GLY A 447 5.92 25.05 -30.04
C GLY A 447 4.96 25.91 -30.88
N VAL A 448 3.88 25.31 -31.39
CA VAL A 448 2.83 26.05 -32.11
C VAL A 448 2.12 27.04 -31.18
N LEU A 449 1.64 26.60 -30.00
CA LEU A 449 0.96 27.50 -29.04
C LEU A 449 1.84 28.68 -28.61
N GLN A 450 3.13 28.45 -28.41
CA GLN A 450 4.09 29.50 -28.09
C GLN A 450 4.27 30.47 -29.26
N SER A 451 4.40 29.95 -30.49
CA SER A 451 4.60 30.78 -31.70
C SER A 451 3.43 31.74 -31.96
N ILE A 452 2.21 31.36 -31.54
CA ILE A 452 1.00 32.18 -31.65
C ILE A 452 0.75 33.07 -30.41
N GLY A 453 1.73 33.16 -29.51
CA GLY A 453 1.74 34.10 -28.39
C GLY A 453 0.99 33.65 -27.14
N ALA A 454 0.78 32.34 -26.95
CA ALA A 454 0.25 31.84 -25.69
C ALA A 454 1.29 31.97 -24.56
N LEU A 455 0.84 32.36 -23.38
CA LEU A 455 1.65 32.56 -22.18
C LEU A 455 1.72 31.25 -21.38
N GLN A 456 2.93 30.88 -20.95
CA GLN A 456 3.14 29.72 -20.10
C GLN A 456 2.52 29.92 -18.70
N LEU A 457 1.79 28.91 -18.23
CA LEU A 457 1.31 28.79 -16.85
C LEU A 457 1.96 27.57 -16.18
N GLY A 458 2.64 27.80 -15.07
CA GLY A 458 3.36 26.77 -14.31
C GLY A 458 4.60 26.24 -15.03
N GLY A 459 5.38 25.42 -14.32
CA GLY A 459 6.64 24.87 -14.84
C GLY A 459 7.82 25.85 -14.82
N ASP A 460 8.94 25.41 -15.39
CA ASP A 460 10.15 26.21 -15.52
C ASP A 460 9.97 27.27 -16.61
N ILE A 461 10.13 28.55 -16.28
CA ILE A 461 10.02 29.68 -17.21
C ILE A 461 11.05 29.59 -18.34
N SER A 462 12.19 28.94 -18.09
CA SER A 462 13.23 28.74 -19.09
C SER A 462 12.93 27.60 -20.08
N ASN A 463 11.97 26.73 -19.75
CA ASN A 463 11.61 25.58 -20.59
C ASN A 463 10.08 25.46 -20.76
N PRO A 464 9.52 25.90 -21.90
CA PRO A 464 8.08 25.86 -22.16
C PRO A 464 7.52 24.44 -22.25
N LEU A 465 8.35 23.42 -22.47
CA LEU A 465 7.91 22.02 -22.44
C LEU A 465 7.44 21.59 -21.05
N ASN A 466 7.94 22.27 -20.00
CA ASN A 466 7.55 22.02 -18.61
C ASN A 466 6.28 22.77 -18.20
N ALA A 467 5.67 23.56 -19.10
CA ALA A 467 4.43 24.27 -18.84
C ALA A 467 3.31 23.30 -18.41
N LEU A 468 2.54 23.65 -17.38
CA LEU A 468 1.33 22.90 -17.01
C LEU A 468 0.22 23.15 -18.05
N ALA A 469 0.07 24.42 -18.44
CA ALA A 469 -0.86 24.87 -19.45
C ALA A 469 -0.32 26.11 -20.17
N MET A 470 -0.86 26.38 -21.35
CA MET A 470 -0.62 27.60 -22.12
C MET A 470 -1.90 28.43 -22.13
N GLN A 471 -1.79 29.70 -21.76
CA GLN A 471 -2.91 30.63 -21.67
C GLN A 471 -2.93 31.58 -22.86
N PHE A 472 -4.10 31.78 -23.43
CA PHE A 472 -4.35 32.83 -24.42
C PHE A 472 -5.61 33.61 -24.06
N LEU A 473 -5.61 34.93 -24.29
CA LEU A 473 -6.79 35.78 -24.14
C LEU A 473 -7.12 36.41 -25.48
N ASN A 474 -8.25 35.99 -26.06
CA ASN A 474 -8.76 36.64 -27.27
C ASN A 474 -9.40 37.98 -26.86
N LYS A 475 -8.74 39.10 -27.21
CA LYS A 475 -9.22 40.44 -26.85
C LYS A 475 -10.52 40.83 -27.55
N GLN A 476 -10.86 40.21 -28.68
CA GLN A 476 -12.06 40.52 -29.46
C GLN A 476 -13.29 39.80 -28.90
N THR A 477 -13.16 38.52 -28.54
CA THR A 477 -14.26 37.73 -27.98
C THR A 477 -14.33 37.77 -26.45
N GLY A 478 -13.25 38.17 -25.77
CA GLY A 478 -13.15 38.13 -24.31
C GLY A 478 -12.94 36.73 -23.73
N VAL A 479 -12.83 35.71 -24.59
CA VAL A 479 -12.64 34.31 -24.18
C VAL A 479 -11.18 34.05 -23.84
N ARG A 480 -10.95 33.46 -22.67
CA ARG A 480 -9.66 32.98 -22.20
C ARG A 480 -9.54 31.49 -22.45
N LEU A 481 -8.57 31.09 -23.25
CA LEU A 481 -8.24 29.69 -23.52
C LEU A 481 -7.10 29.25 -22.60
N LEU A 482 -7.26 28.11 -21.92
CA LEU A 482 -6.18 27.37 -21.27
C LEU A 482 -6.03 26.04 -22.00
N ALA A 483 -4.94 25.90 -22.75
CA ALA A 483 -4.57 24.64 -23.37
C ALA A 483 -3.65 23.87 -22.41
N TYR A 484 -4.16 22.80 -21.80
CA TYR A 484 -3.37 21.97 -20.90
C TYR A 484 -2.35 21.15 -21.68
N ASN A 485 -1.20 20.99 -21.05
CA ASN A 485 -0.08 20.24 -21.61
C ASN A 485 -0.02 18.80 -21.07
N VAL A 486 -0.69 18.57 -19.95
CA VAL A 486 -0.78 17.29 -19.27
C VAL A 486 -2.24 16.86 -19.15
N PRO A 487 -2.54 15.56 -19.23
CA PRO A 487 -3.88 15.08 -18.93
C PRO A 487 -4.23 15.36 -17.48
N LEU A 488 -5.52 15.56 -17.19
CA LEU A 488 -6.02 15.73 -15.81
C LEU A 488 -6.19 14.40 -15.06
N THR A 489 -5.80 13.28 -15.69
CA THR A 489 -5.79 11.95 -15.08
C THR A 489 -4.66 11.85 -14.06
N PRO A 490 -4.89 11.27 -12.87
CA PRO A 490 -3.83 11.08 -11.90
C PRO A 490 -2.68 10.30 -12.50
N ALA A 491 -1.50 10.87 -12.38
CA ALA A 491 -0.29 10.24 -12.87
C ALA A 491 0.88 10.72 -12.01
N ALA A 492 1.77 9.79 -11.68
CA ALA A 492 2.89 10.07 -10.78
C ALA A 492 3.92 11.04 -11.42
N ASP A 493 4.01 11.05 -12.75
CA ASP A 493 4.85 11.94 -13.54
C ASP A 493 4.33 13.39 -13.56
N THR A 494 3.01 13.58 -13.54
CA THR A 494 2.38 14.91 -13.49
C THR A 494 2.21 15.43 -12.07
N GLY A 495 2.37 14.57 -11.04
CA GLY A 495 2.12 14.90 -9.64
C GLY A 495 0.63 15.12 -9.31
N LEU A 496 -0.26 14.87 -10.28
CA LEU A 496 -1.70 14.97 -10.13
C LEU A 496 -2.22 13.74 -9.38
N SER A 497 -2.97 13.96 -8.30
CA SER A 497 -3.74 12.92 -7.61
C SER A 497 -5.15 13.44 -7.35
N PHE A 498 -6.12 12.53 -7.25
CA PHE A 498 -7.53 12.90 -7.00
C PHE A 498 -7.68 13.75 -5.73
N GLY A 499 -6.91 13.47 -4.67
CA GLY A 499 -6.92 14.27 -3.45
C GLY A 499 -6.29 15.67 -3.59
N ARG A 500 -5.39 15.85 -4.56
CA ARG A 500 -4.73 17.16 -4.84
C ARG A 500 -5.47 17.98 -5.89
N LEU A 501 -6.32 17.38 -6.71
CA LEU A 501 -7.00 18.05 -7.81
C LEU A 501 -7.80 19.28 -7.34
N PRO A 502 -8.59 19.24 -6.24
CA PRO A 502 -9.24 20.43 -5.73
C PRO A 502 -8.25 21.57 -5.42
N LEU A 503 -7.15 21.27 -4.73
CA LEU A 503 -6.13 22.26 -4.35
C LEU A 503 -5.49 22.91 -5.59
N ILE A 504 -5.18 22.10 -6.59
CA ILE A 504 -4.58 22.53 -7.85
C ILE A 504 -5.54 23.46 -8.61
N LEU A 505 -6.82 23.08 -8.72
CA LEU A 505 -7.84 23.89 -9.38
C LEU A 505 -7.97 25.26 -8.73
N ASN A 506 -7.94 25.33 -7.41
CA ASN A 506 -7.98 26.62 -6.74
C ASN A 506 -6.74 27.48 -6.97
N SER A 507 -5.55 26.90 -6.85
CA SER A 507 -4.33 27.65 -7.17
C SER A 507 -4.41 28.19 -8.60
N LEU A 508 -4.96 27.39 -9.53
CA LEU A 508 -5.28 27.81 -10.89
C LEU A 508 -6.29 28.97 -10.94
N PHE A 509 -7.39 28.92 -10.18
CA PHE A 509 -8.37 30.02 -10.14
C PHE A 509 -7.87 31.27 -9.40
N GLN A 510 -6.88 31.16 -8.53
CA GLN A 510 -6.19 32.31 -7.93
C GLN A 510 -5.27 32.98 -8.96
N LEU A 511 -4.52 32.19 -9.74
CA LEU A 511 -3.65 32.68 -10.80
C LEU A 511 -4.45 33.22 -12.00
N VAL A 512 -5.55 32.55 -12.30
CA VAL A 512 -6.39 32.79 -13.47
C VAL A 512 -7.83 32.97 -13.00
N PRO A 513 -8.16 34.14 -12.42
CA PRO A 513 -9.48 34.40 -11.89
C PRO A 513 -10.54 34.43 -13.00
N LEU A 514 -11.69 33.81 -12.73
CA LEU A 514 -12.84 33.75 -13.64
C LEU A 514 -13.52 35.11 -13.80
N ASP A 515 -13.55 35.89 -12.71
CA ASP A 515 -14.19 37.20 -12.63
C ASP A 515 -13.20 38.23 -12.07
N LYS A 516 -13.32 39.50 -12.48
CA LYS A 516 -12.58 40.63 -11.90
C LYS A 516 -13.06 40.85 -10.44
N GLY A 517 -12.52 40.08 -9.50
CA GLY A 517 -12.88 40.12 -8.07
C GLY A 517 -12.82 38.79 -7.33
N SER A 518 -12.48 37.66 -7.97
CA SER A 518 -12.49 36.33 -7.34
C SER A 518 -11.30 36.01 -6.43
N THR A 519 -10.63 37.00 -5.84
CA THR A 519 -9.52 36.82 -4.87
C THR A 519 -9.94 36.12 -3.57
N VAL A 520 -11.23 35.84 -3.40
CA VAL A 520 -11.86 35.19 -2.23
C VAL A 520 -11.40 33.73 -2.03
N PHE A 521 -10.74 33.13 -3.02
CA PHE A 521 -10.16 31.78 -2.94
C PHE A 521 -9.00 31.63 -1.92
N GLY A 522 -8.58 32.70 -1.24
CA GLY A 522 -7.43 32.71 -0.33
C GLY A 522 -7.60 31.95 0.99
N VAL A 523 -8.82 31.53 1.37
CA VAL A 523 -9.03 30.73 2.59
C VAL A 523 -9.81 29.47 2.24
N TRP A 524 -9.06 28.43 1.90
CA TRP A 524 -9.57 27.09 1.63
C TRP A 524 -10.22 26.47 2.86
N PRO A 525 -11.45 25.99 2.73
CA PRO A 525 -11.98 25.05 3.69
C PRO A 525 -11.95 23.63 3.07
N ARG A 526 -11.67 22.61 3.89
CA ARG A 526 -11.55 21.21 3.43
C ARG A 526 -12.88 20.49 3.57
N ILE A 527 -13.13 19.56 2.65
CA ILE A 527 -14.27 18.63 2.67
C ILE A 527 -13.71 17.26 2.97
N ASP A 528 -14.13 16.67 4.08
CA ASP A 528 -13.57 15.42 4.60
C ASP A 528 -13.97 14.18 3.82
N ASN A 529 -15.11 14.23 3.14
CA ASN A 529 -15.57 13.08 2.37
C ASN A 529 -16.43 13.50 1.18
N ILE A 530 -15.80 13.53 0.01
CA ILE A 530 -16.46 13.92 -1.23
C ILE A 530 -17.48 12.86 -1.69
N SER A 531 -17.37 11.60 -1.22
CA SER A 531 -18.34 10.54 -1.51
C SER A 531 -19.64 10.66 -0.70
N VAL A 532 -19.67 11.47 0.37
CA VAL A 532 -20.89 11.72 1.16
C VAL A 532 -21.66 12.93 0.64
N ALA A 533 -21.03 13.79 -0.17
CA ALA A 533 -21.64 14.95 -0.80
C ALA A 533 -22.57 14.60 -2.00
N HIS A 534 -23.29 13.49 -1.93
CA HIS A 534 -24.35 13.14 -2.88
C HIS A 534 -25.65 13.89 -2.51
N GLY A 535 -25.62 15.22 -2.69
CA GLY A 535 -26.71 16.14 -2.36
C GLY A 535 -26.15 17.53 -2.05
N LEU A 536 -25.81 18.30 -3.09
CA LEU A 536 -25.06 19.57 -3.05
C LEU A 536 -25.71 20.71 -2.23
N GLU A 537 -26.89 20.48 -1.64
CA GLU A 537 -27.61 21.47 -0.82
C GLU A 537 -26.94 21.69 0.57
N ASN A 538 -26.07 20.77 1.00
CA ASN A 538 -25.38 20.82 2.30
C ASN A 538 -23.86 20.82 2.17
N LEU A 539 -23.31 21.61 1.23
CA LEU A 539 -21.86 21.80 1.12
C LEU A 539 -21.34 22.52 2.37
N SER A 540 -20.73 21.72 3.23
CA SER A 540 -20.22 22.11 4.53
C SER A 540 -18.70 22.06 4.51
N LEU A 541 -18.06 23.05 5.11
CA LEU A 541 -16.63 23.20 5.00
C LEU A 541 -16.02 23.56 6.35
N SER A 542 -15.15 22.69 6.84
CA SER A 542 -14.36 22.94 8.04
C SER A 542 -12.99 23.53 7.67
N ASN A 543 -12.38 24.22 8.63
CA ASN A 543 -10.98 24.62 8.52
C ASN A 543 -10.00 23.46 8.84
N VAL A 544 -10.41 22.36 9.50
CA VAL A 544 -9.59 21.19 9.90
C VAL A 544 -10.34 19.86 9.66
N PRO A 545 -9.66 18.78 9.21
CA PRO A 545 -10.33 17.50 8.97
C PRO A 545 -10.96 16.85 10.21
N PHE A 546 -12.10 16.19 10.04
CA PHE A 546 -12.82 15.48 11.10
C PHE A 546 -11.94 14.55 11.95
N LEU A 547 -11.08 13.74 11.30
CA LEU A 547 -10.21 12.81 12.01
C LEU A 547 -9.18 13.52 12.90
N GLU A 548 -8.69 14.67 12.47
CA GLU A 548 -7.71 15.48 13.20
C GLU A 548 -8.40 16.28 14.32
N SER A 549 -9.60 16.78 14.06
CA SER A 549 -10.49 17.34 15.10
C SER A 549 -10.87 16.30 16.17
N SER A 550 -10.90 15.01 15.81
CA SER A 550 -11.17 13.94 16.77
C SER A 550 -9.97 13.58 17.66
N LEU A 551 -8.76 14.07 17.36
CA LEU A 551 -7.50 13.78 18.07
C LEU A 551 -7.26 12.27 18.26
N GLN A 552 -7.68 11.45 17.29
CA GLN A 552 -7.49 10.01 17.33
C GLN A 552 -6.01 9.67 17.16
N GLN A 553 -5.44 8.90 18.07
CA GLN A 553 -4.05 8.48 17.97
C GLN A 553 -3.90 7.19 17.17
N LEU A 554 -2.84 7.11 16.37
CA LEU A 554 -2.42 5.86 15.76
C LEU A 554 -1.76 4.98 16.84
N PRO A 555 -2.08 3.67 16.92
CA PRO A 555 -1.42 2.79 17.89
C PRO A 555 0.10 2.75 17.70
N ASP A 556 0.87 2.79 18.81
CA ASP A 556 2.34 2.75 18.83
C ASP A 556 2.93 1.60 17.97
N ALA A 557 2.23 0.46 17.88
CA ALA A 557 2.67 -0.69 17.09
C ALA A 557 2.71 -0.43 15.57
N ARG A 558 2.01 0.59 15.08
CA ARG A 558 2.02 1.02 13.68
C ARG A 558 2.98 2.19 13.41
N MET A 559 3.56 2.76 14.47
CA MET A 559 4.49 3.90 14.39
C MET A 559 5.93 3.40 14.23
N PRO A 560 6.81 4.22 13.65
CA PRO A 560 8.24 3.96 13.71
C PRO A 560 8.75 3.86 15.16
N PRO A 561 9.90 3.20 15.39
CA PRO A 561 10.50 3.08 16.70
C PRO A 561 10.69 4.44 17.37
N LYS A 562 10.28 4.52 18.64
CA LYS A 562 10.51 5.70 19.48
C LYS A 562 11.99 6.01 19.61
N LEU A 563 12.34 7.28 19.38
CA LEU A 563 13.65 7.85 19.64
C LEU A 563 13.71 8.27 21.11
N SER A 564 14.70 7.77 21.85
CA SER A 564 14.97 8.19 23.22
C SER A 564 16.43 8.58 23.42
N PHE A 565 16.66 9.61 24.23
CA PHE A 565 17.99 10.09 24.60
C PHE A 565 18.34 9.49 25.97
N GLY A 566 19.28 8.53 26.03
CA GLY A 566 19.77 7.93 27.28
C GLY A 566 21.11 8.51 27.75
N GLU A 567 21.60 8.10 28.93
CA GLU A 567 22.87 8.59 29.52
C GLU A 567 24.13 8.35 28.66
N LYS A 568 24.06 7.43 27.67
CA LYS A 568 25.18 7.10 26.75
C LYS A 568 24.88 7.39 25.27
N GLY A 569 23.87 8.19 24.96
CA GLY A 569 23.45 8.51 23.59
C GLY A 569 22.12 7.89 23.17
N MET A 570 21.85 7.83 21.85
CA MET A 570 20.58 7.38 21.29
C MET A 570 20.29 5.90 21.63
N VAL A 571 19.15 5.61 22.28
CA VAL A 571 18.72 4.23 22.61
C VAL A 571 17.38 3.93 21.93
N ARG A 572 17.33 2.84 21.15
CA ARG A 572 16.11 2.33 20.50
C ARG A 572 15.44 1.33 21.45
N GLN A 573 14.21 1.63 21.90
CA GLN A 573 13.57 0.79 22.94
C GLN A 573 12.92 -0.50 22.41
N ASN A 574 12.47 -0.60 21.14
CA ASN A 574 11.51 -1.67 20.76
C ASN A 574 11.77 -2.49 19.49
N ALA A 575 12.95 -2.46 18.85
CA ALA A 575 13.15 -3.17 17.57
C ALA A 575 13.99 -4.45 17.62
N MET A 576 14.47 -4.86 18.80
CA MET A 576 15.43 -5.96 18.89
C MET A 576 14.81 -7.35 19.02
N ALA A 577 13.49 -7.49 19.18
CA ALA A 577 12.90 -8.80 19.47
C ALA A 577 12.80 -9.75 18.25
N ASN A 578 12.76 -9.27 17.01
CA ASN A 578 12.35 -10.11 15.86
C ASN A 578 13.28 -10.04 14.63
N ARG A 579 14.54 -9.61 14.75
CA ARG A 579 15.49 -9.60 13.62
C ARG A 579 16.89 -10.12 13.96
N GLU A 580 16.98 -11.10 14.86
CA GLU A 580 18.16 -11.97 14.84
C GLU A 580 18.06 -12.86 13.60
N LYS A 581 18.97 -12.67 12.64
CA LYS A 581 19.26 -13.69 11.63
C LYS A 581 19.77 -14.90 12.41
N ASP A 582 18.85 -15.80 12.75
CA ASP A 582 19.08 -16.95 13.60
C ASP A 582 20.16 -17.83 12.96
N ALA A 583 21.33 -17.98 13.58
CA ALA A 583 22.42 -18.83 13.07
C ALA A 583 22.07 -20.33 13.14
N LYS A 584 20.94 -20.64 13.78
CA LYS A 584 20.39 -21.98 14.04
C LYS A 584 20.27 -22.89 12.79
N PRO A 585 19.86 -22.43 11.60
CA PRO A 585 19.76 -23.29 10.41
C PRO A 585 21.13 -23.80 9.95
N TRP A 586 22.15 -22.94 9.98
CA TRP A 586 23.50 -23.29 9.56
C TRP A 586 24.18 -24.23 10.56
N VAL A 587 23.97 -24.01 11.85
CA VAL A 587 24.44 -24.92 12.91
C VAL A 587 23.77 -26.30 12.79
N MET A 588 22.45 -26.35 12.52
CA MET A 588 21.75 -27.62 12.29
C MET A 588 22.28 -28.34 11.04
N LEU A 589 22.56 -27.63 9.95
CA LEU A 589 23.13 -28.23 8.73
C LEU A 589 24.50 -28.89 9.00
N CYS A 590 25.39 -28.21 9.73
CA CYS A 590 26.69 -28.78 10.09
C CYS A 590 26.55 -30.04 10.98
N LEU A 591 25.59 -30.06 11.90
CA LEU A 591 25.30 -31.24 12.73
C LEU A 591 24.76 -32.41 11.90
N TRP A 592 23.91 -32.15 10.91
CA TRP A 592 23.41 -33.17 9.98
C TRP A 592 24.52 -33.81 9.14
N ILE A 593 25.47 -33.00 8.64
CA ILE A 593 26.63 -33.50 7.87
C ILE A 593 27.49 -34.43 8.74
N LEU A 594 27.74 -34.05 10.00
CA LEU A 594 28.47 -34.86 10.97
C LEU A 594 27.75 -36.19 11.28
N ALA A 595 26.43 -36.14 11.50
CA ALA A 595 25.62 -37.33 11.75
C ALA A 595 25.64 -38.30 10.56
N ALA A 596 25.51 -37.78 9.33
CA ALA A 596 25.54 -38.58 8.10
C ALA A 596 26.91 -39.27 7.88
N ALA A 597 28.01 -38.56 8.14
CA ALA A 597 29.36 -39.13 8.03
C ALA A 597 29.58 -40.29 9.02
N LEU A 598 29.08 -40.13 10.25
CA LEU A 598 29.12 -41.18 11.29
C LEU A 598 28.27 -42.39 10.91
N TRP A 599 27.10 -42.15 10.32
CA TRP A 599 26.20 -43.21 9.86
C TRP A 599 26.80 -44.06 8.74
N LEU A 600 27.41 -43.41 7.73
CA LEU A 600 28.08 -44.09 6.62
C LEU A 600 29.23 -45.01 7.10
N GLU A 601 29.94 -44.60 8.15
CA GLU A 601 31.03 -45.40 8.71
C GLU A 601 30.53 -46.64 9.47
N VAL A 602 29.48 -46.48 10.27
CA VAL A 602 28.85 -47.60 11.00
C VAL A 602 28.31 -48.63 10.00
N VAL A 603 27.59 -48.17 8.99
CA VAL A 603 27.05 -49.02 7.93
C VAL A 603 28.16 -49.72 7.14
N GLY A 604 29.18 -48.99 6.70
CA GLY A 604 30.32 -49.54 5.98
C GLY A 604 31.07 -50.63 6.77
N ASN A 605 31.25 -50.41 8.08
CA ASN A 605 31.89 -51.40 8.96
C ASN A 605 31.03 -52.62 9.25
N VAL A 606 29.71 -52.45 9.41
CA VAL A 606 28.76 -53.56 9.64
C VAL A 606 28.65 -54.42 8.37
N ILE A 607 28.46 -53.81 7.20
CA ILE A 607 28.43 -54.49 5.90
C ILE A 607 29.77 -55.18 5.62
N GLY A 608 30.88 -54.49 5.90
CA GLY A 608 32.23 -55.02 5.76
C GLY A 608 32.50 -56.23 6.65
N ARG A 609 31.76 -56.41 7.75
CA ARG A 609 31.81 -57.62 8.60
C ARG A 609 30.85 -58.71 8.12
N ILE A 610 29.63 -58.36 7.72
CA ILE A 610 28.59 -59.31 7.28
C ILE A 610 28.95 -59.96 5.93
N PHE A 611 29.61 -59.23 5.02
CA PHE A 611 29.94 -59.70 3.67
C PHE A 611 31.43 -60.06 3.46
N ARG A 612 32.15 -60.44 4.53
CA ARG A 612 33.55 -60.92 4.40
C ARG A 612 33.63 -62.14 3.49
N GLY A 613 34.43 -62.03 2.42
CA GLY A 613 34.72 -63.12 1.49
C GLY A 613 33.87 -63.17 0.22
N LYS A 614 32.86 -62.31 0.08
CA LYS A 614 32.04 -62.21 -1.14
C LYS A 614 32.20 -60.83 -1.77
N ALA A 615 33.29 -60.63 -2.50
CA ALA A 615 33.61 -59.37 -3.19
C ALA A 615 32.51 -58.92 -4.16
N TRP A 616 31.73 -59.87 -4.70
CA TRP A 616 30.58 -59.56 -5.55
C TRP A 616 29.44 -58.87 -4.78
N ALA A 617 29.16 -59.30 -3.54
CA ALA A 617 28.10 -58.70 -2.72
C ALA A 617 28.46 -57.29 -2.24
N GLN A 618 29.75 -57.03 -1.97
CA GLN A 618 30.23 -55.68 -1.64
C GLN A 618 30.12 -54.71 -2.83
N ARG A 619 30.37 -55.19 -4.07
CA ARG A 619 30.19 -54.39 -5.29
C ARG A 619 28.72 -54.13 -5.61
N TRP A 620 27.85 -55.13 -5.45
CA TRP A 620 26.42 -54.96 -5.63
C TRP A 620 25.79 -54.04 -4.58
N PHE A 621 26.26 -54.09 -3.34
CA PHE A 621 25.76 -53.18 -2.29
C PHE A 621 26.27 -51.74 -2.46
N ALA A 622 27.51 -51.55 -2.93
CA ALA A 622 28.02 -50.23 -3.30
C ALA A 622 27.27 -49.67 -4.52
N LEU A 623 26.97 -50.52 -5.51
CA LEU A 623 26.07 -50.16 -6.62
C LEU A 623 24.66 -49.85 -6.14
N LEU A 624 24.14 -50.57 -5.14
CA LEU A 624 22.82 -50.31 -4.55
C LEU A 624 22.79 -49.00 -3.76
N LEU A 625 23.88 -48.62 -3.08
CA LEU A 625 24.04 -47.32 -2.41
C LEU A 625 24.22 -46.15 -3.39
N ILE A 626 24.82 -46.39 -4.55
CA ILE A 626 24.97 -45.39 -5.63
C ILE A 626 23.68 -45.33 -6.50
N SER A 627 22.92 -46.42 -6.57
CA SER A 627 21.63 -46.50 -7.27
C SER A 627 20.44 -46.22 -6.38
N LEU A 628 20.63 -46.04 -5.06
CA LEU A 628 19.64 -45.37 -4.24
C LEU A 628 19.55 -43.96 -4.82
N PRO A 629 18.41 -43.56 -5.37
CA PRO A 629 18.28 -42.22 -5.88
C PRO A 629 18.54 -41.31 -4.70
N PHE A 630 19.68 -40.62 -4.71
CA PHE A 630 19.75 -39.29 -4.14
C PHE A 630 18.79 -38.47 -4.99
N ALA A 631 17.49 -38.64 -4.73
CA ALA A 631 16.54 -37.59 -4.92
C ALA A 631 17.04 -36.50 -3.98
N ALA A 632 17.98 -35.69 -4.48
CA ALA A 632 17.89 -34.28 -4.20
C ALA A 632 16.41 -33.98 -4.40
N PRO A 633 15.67 -33.55 -3.36
CA PRO A 633 14.36 -33.00 -3.63
C PRO A 633 14.68 -31.85 -4.59
N ASP A 634 14.38 -32.04 -5.87
CA ASP A 634 14.36 -30.95 -6.81
C ASP A 634 13.50 -29.91 -6.11
N GLY A 635 14.13 -28.79 -5.74
CA GLY A 635 13.46 -27.71 -5.04
C GLY A 635 12.41 -27.03 -5.92
N SER A 636 11.95 -27.67 -7.00
CA SER A 636 10.74 -27.29 -7.69
C SER A 636 9.55 -27.76 -6.86
N ALA A 637 8.85 -26.80 -6.26
CA ALA A 637 7.55 -27.04 -5.66
C ALA A 637 6.58 -27.47 -6.78
N GLN A 638 6.49 -28.78 -7.02
CA GLN A 638 5.55 -29.35 -7.98
C GLN A 638 4.15 -29.29 -7.39
N VAL A 639 3.21 -28.76 -8.16
CA VAL A 639 1.82 -28.61 -7.76
C VAL A 639 0.99 -29.66 -8.50
N ARG A 640 0.17 -30.41 -7.76
CA ARG A 640 -0.77 -31.37 -8.34
C ARG A 640 -2.19 -30.85 -8.22
N LEU A 641 -2.95 -30.90 -9.31
CA LEU A 641 -4.39 -30.60 -9.24
C LEU A 641 -5.10 -31.77 -8.54
N ASN A 642 -5.86 -31.46 -7.51
CA ASN A 642 -6.50 -32.46 -6.64
C ASN A 642 -8.01 -32.42 -6.82
N LEU A 643 -8.60 -33.47 -7.39
CA LEU A 643 -9.97 -33.51 -7.85
C LEU A 643 -10.81 -34.48 -7.01
N TYR A 644 -12.03 -34.09 -6.67
CA TYR A 644 -13.01 -34.91 -5.95
C TYR A 644 -14.37 -34.86 -6.64
N GLY A 645 -14.93 -36.04 -6.95
CA GLY A 645 -16.23 -36.16 -7.59
C GLY A 645 -16.28 -35.97 -9.11
N TYR A 646 -15.13 -36.00 -9.78
CA TYR A 646 -15.04 -35.98 -11.24
C TYR A 646 -15.04 -37.42 -11.79
N SER A 647 -15.84 -37.69 -12.83
CA SER A 647 -15.95 -39.03 -13.43
C SER A 647 -14.73 -39.43 -14.25
N GLN A 648 -14.05 -38.47 -14.86
CA GLN A 648 -12.78 -38.65 -15.57
C GLN A 648 -11.85 -37.48 -15.27
N GLY A 649 -10.54 -37.77 -15.16
CA GLY A 649 -9.52 -36.74 -14.99
C GLY A 649 -9.31 -35.97 -16.31
N PRO A 650 -9.31 -34.64 -16.30
CA PRO A 650 -9.05 -33.87 -17.50
C PRO A 650 -7.60 -33.99 -17.95
N ALA A 651 -7.35 -33.89 -19.26
CA ALA A 651 -6.01 -33.79 -19.80
C ALA A 651 -5.44 -32.39 -19.52
N LEU A 652 -4.40 -32.31 -18.69
CA LEU A 652 -3.80 -31.03 -18.29
C LEU A 652 -2.62 -30.61 -19.16
N ASN A 653 -2.33 -31.29 -20.28
CA ASN A 653 -1.11 -31.09 -21.07
C ASN A 653 -0.97 -29.64 -21.56
N PHE A 654 -2.08 -29.05 -22.02
CA PHE A 654 -2.12 -27.65 -22.44
C PHE A 654 -2.00 -26.70 -21.24
N VAL A 655 -2.76 -26.95 -20.17
CA VAL A 655 -2.76 -26.13 -18.94
C VAL A 655 -1.37 -26.12 -18.29
N LYS A 656 -0.71 -27.27 -18.21
CA LYS A 656 0.66 -27.42 -17.72
C LYS A 656 1.63 -26.59 -18.54
N ARG A 657 1.53 -26.65 -19.88
CA ARG A 657 2.39 -25.84 -20.77
C ARG A 657 2.14 -24.34 -20.57
N ASP A 658 0.89 -23.94 -20.40
CA ASP A 658 0.51 -22.54 -20.21
C ASP A 658 1.00 -22.00 -18.85
N VAL A 659 0.83 -22.78 -17.78
CA VAL A 659 1.34 -22.45 -16.43
C VAL A 659 2.87 -22.37 -16.44
N ALA A 660 3.56 -23.38 -16.98
CA ALA A 660 5.03 -23.40 -17.02
C ALA A 660 5.63 -22.35 -17.97
N GLY A 661 4.90 -21.98 -19.03
CA GLY A 661 5.32 -20.93 -19.96
C GLY A 661 5.21 -19.51 -19.39
N ARG A 662 4.43 -19.32 -18.33
CA ARG A 662 4.14 -18.01 -17.73
C ARG A 662 4.70 -17.87 -16.31
N THR A 663 4.78 -18.95 -15.56
CA THR A 663 5.15 -18.96 -14.15
C THR A 663 6.31 -19.93 -13.89
N SER A 664 6.96 -19.80 -12.74
CA SER A 664 7.95 -20.77 -12.26
C SER A 664 7.32 -22.00 -11.60
N ILE A 665 5.99 -22.16 -11.66
CA ILE A 665 5.28 -23.27 -11.02
C ILE A 665 5.27 -24.47 -11.96
N GLU A 666 5.68 -25.63 -11.45
CA GLU A 666 5.61 -26.90 -12.18
C GLU A 666 4.29 -27.62 -11.88
N LEU A 667 3.33 -27.52 -12.80
CA LEU A 667 2.08 -28.27 -12.70
C LEU A 667 2.27 -29.72 -13.19
N LEU A 668 1.86 -30.69 -12.38
CA LEU A 668 1.85 -32.10 -12.77
C LEU A 668 0.76 -32.39 -13.81
N GLU A 669 1.10 -33.23 -14.79
CA GLU A 669 0.24 -33.54 -15.94
C GLU A 669 -0.96 -34.40 -15.56
N GLN A 670 -0.78 -35.28 -14.58
CA GLN A 670 -1.85 -36.13 -14.07
C GLN A 670 -2.44 -35.53 -12.79
N PRO A 671 -3.74 -35.18 -12.78
CA PRO A 671 -4.42 -34.79 -11.56
C PRO A 671 -4.56 -35.98 -10.60
N LYS A 672 -4.61 -35.69 -9.30
CA LYS A 672 -4.99 -36.66 -8.28
C LYS A 672 -6.50 -36.77 -8.26
N MET A 673 -7.02 -37.96 -8.54
CA MET A 673 -8.46 -38.24 -8.53
C MET A 673 -8.80 -38.94 -7.21
N ASN A 674 -9.63 -38.32 -6.38
CA ASN A 674 -10.07 -38.91 -5.12
C ASN A 674 -11.49 -39.45 -5.25
N ALA A 675 -11.69 -40.68 -4.77
CA ALA A 675 -13.02 -41.26 -4.58
C ALA A 675 -13.62 -40.90 -3.20
N SER A 676 -12.79 -40.50 -2.23
CA SER A 676 -13.18 -40.11 -0.86
C SER A 676 -12.23 -39.03 -0.30
N LEU A 677 -12.69 -38.25 0.68
CA LEU A 677 -11.88 -37.25 1.36
C LEU A 677 -11.17 -37.86 2.58
N ASN A 678 -10.14 -38.65 2.31
CA ASN A 678 -9.28 -39.25 3.32
C ASN A 678 -8.04 -38.36 3.60
N ALA A 679 -7.17 -38.80 4.52
CA ALA A 679 -5.96 -38.07 4.87
C ALA A 679 -5.01 -37.82 3.68
N ASP A 680 -5.01 -38.71 2.69
CA ASP A 680 -4.23 -38.55 1.46
C ASP A 680 -4.84 -37.47 0.55
N ALA A 681 -6.17 -37.38 0.44
CA ALA A 681 -6.82 -36.28 -0.29
C ALA A 681 -6.53 -34.91 0.35
N LEU A 682 -6.50 -34.85 1.70
CA LEU A 682 -6.23 -33.64 2.48
C LEU A 682 -4.73 -33.30 2.63
N SER A 683 -3.82 -34.05 2.00
CA SER A 683 -2.39 -33.75 2.05
C SER A 683 -1.97 -32.64 1.06
N GLU A 684 -2.81 -32.34 0.07
CA GLU A 684 -2.58 -31.29 -0.91
C GLU A 684 -3.10 -29.93 -0.38
N PRO A 685 -2.52 -28.79 -0.81
CA PRO A 685 -2.92 -27.46 -0.33
C PRO A 685 -4.30 -27.01 -0.84
N TRP A 686 -4.81 -27.68 -1.87
CA TRP A 686 -6.12 -27.40 -2.45
C TRP A 686 -6.90 -28.65 -2.84
N ILE A 687 -8.22 -28.51 -2.96
CA ILE A 687 -9.12 -29.54 -3.48
C ILE A 687 -10.15 -28.87 -4.37
N TRP A 688 -10.39 -29.43 -5.56
CA TRP A 688 -11.48 -29.08 -6.44
C TRP A 688 -12.59 -30.12 -6.36
N VAL A 689 -13.82 -29.65 -6.21
CA VAL A 689 -15.00 -30.47 -6.02
C VAL A 689 -16.02 -30.16 -7.10
N ALA A 690 -16.52 -31.18 -7.79
CA ALA A 690 -17.41 -30.99 -8.92
C ALA A 690 -18.77 -30.34 -8.56
N GLN A 691 -19.25 -30.55 -7.34
CA GLN A 691 -20.54 -30.02 -6.86
C GLN A 691 -20.65 -30.00 -5.32
N PRO A 692 -21.45 -29.09 -4.71
CA PRO A 692 -21.56 -28.97 -3.24
C PRO A 692 -22.12 -30.20 -2.53
N SER A 693 -23.04 -30.95 -3.17
CA SER A 693 -23.71 -32.11 -2.58
C SER A 693 -22.75 -33.22 -2.14
N LEU A 694 -21.56 -33.29 -2.75
CA LEU A 694 -20.50 -34.22 -2.36
C LEU A 694 -19.95 -33.91 -0.96
N ILE A 695 -19.88 -32.63 -0.60
CA ILE A 695 -19.42 -32.20 0.73
C ILE A 695 -20.55 -32.32 1.76
N GLU A 696 -21.79 -32.03 1.34
CA GLU A 696 -22.97 -32.21 2.20
C GLU A 696 -23.16 -33.69 2.60
N GLY A 697 -22.81 -34.62 1.71
CA GLY A 697 -22.90 -36.06 1.94
C GLY A 697 -21.77 -36.67 2.80
N LEU A 698 -20.77 -35.88 3.22
CA LEU A 698 -19.66 -36.39 4.03
C LEU A 698 -20.13 -36.86 5.41
N SER A 699 -19.47 -37.90 5.91
CA SER A 699 -19.64 -38.33 7.29
C SER A 699 -19.19 -37.23 8.27
N ARG A 700 -19.65 -37.32 9.52
CA ARG A 700 -19.27 -36.34 10.57
C ARG A 700 -17.76 -36.27 10.78
N GLN A 701 -17.06 -37.39 10.64
CA GLN A 701 -15.61 -37.46 10.79
C GLN A 701 -14.89 -36.77 9.63
N GLU A 702 -15.22 -37.14 8.38
CA GLU A 702 -14.63 -36.53 7.18
C GLU A 702 -14.88 -35.02 7.12
N ARG A 703 -16.08 -34.58 7.52
CA ARG A 703 -16.40 -33.16 7.64
C ARG A 703 -15.51 -32.49 8.69
N GLY A 704 -15.32 -33.10 9.85
CA GLY A 704 -14.41 -32.57 10.88
C GLY A 704 -12.96 -32.49 10.41
N ASP A 705 -12.50 -33.45 9.61
CA ASP A 705 -11.17 -33.44 8.99
C ASP A 705 -11.02 -32.34 7.94
N LEU A 706 -12.02 -32.16 7.08
CA LEU A 706 -12.08 -31.09 6.09
C LEU A 706 -12.04 -29.70 6.76
N ILE A 707 -12.83 -29.50 7.82
CA ILE A 707 -12.87 -28.22 8.54
C ILE A 707 -11.51 -27.92 9.19
N ARG A 708 -10.88 -28.90 9.84
CA ARG A 708 -9.52 -28.73 10.39
C ARG A 708 -8.48 -28.42 9.31
N TRP A 709 -8.60 -29.06 8.15
CA TRP A 709 -7.71 -28.80 7.03
C TRP A 709 -7.90 -27.38 6.48
N LEU A 710 -9.15 -26.93 6.33
CA LEU A 710 -9.47 -25.55 6.00
C LEU A 710 -8.88 -24.60 7.02
N GLU A 711 -9.11 -24.79 8.32
CA GLU A 711 -8.54 -23.94 9.38
C GLU A 711 -7.01 -23.83 9.34
N ARG A 712 -6.32 -24.90 8.91
CA ARG A 712 -4.84 -24.97 8.80
C ARG A 712 -4.27 -24.37 7.52
N GLY A 713 -5.09 -23.77 6.66
CA GLY A 713 -4.64 -23.11 5.43
C GLY A 713 -5.07 -23.80 4.13
N GLY A 714 -5.82 -24.91 4.20
CA GLY A 714 -6.39 -25.54 3.02
C GLY A 714 -7.30 -24.61 2.22
N PHE A 715 -7.38 -24.84 0.91
CA PHE A 715 -8.20 -24.06 -0.03
C PHE A 715 -9.15 -24.96 -0.84
N LEU A 716 -10.46 -24.77 -0.68
CA LEU A 716 -11.47 -25.59 -1.37
C LEU A 716 -12.10 -24.83 -2.54
N VAL A 717 -12.14 -25.44 -3.72
CA VAL A 717 -12.88 -24.94 -4.89
C VAL A 717 -14.06 -25.86 -5.14
N ILE A 718 -15.26 -25.30 -5.32
CA ILE A 718 -16.48 -26.07 -5.61
C ILE A 718 -17.16 -25.48 -6.84
N GLU A 719 -17.43 -26.32 -7.83
CA GLU A 719 -18.13 -25.95 -9.06
C GLU A 719 -19.65 -26.16 -8.93
N ASN A 720 -20.42 -25.63 -9.89
CA ASN A 720 -21.86 -25.88 -10.05
C ASN A 720 -22.73 -25.55 -8.82
N TYR A 721 -22.45 -24.46 -8.10
CA TYR A 721 -23.08 -24.19 -6.80
C TYR A 721 -24.51 -23.59 -6.83
N ARG A 722 -25.14 -23.40 -7.99
CA ARG A 722 -26.38 -22.59 -8.20
C ARG A 722 -27.51 -22.73 -7.17
N SER A 723 -27.58 -23.84 -6.43
CA SER A 723 -28.42 -24.02 -5.22
C SER A 723 -27.59 -24.74 -4.14
N SER A 724 -27.05 -23.97 -3.20
CA SER A 724 -26.07 -24.46 -2.19
C SER A 724 -26.30 -23.90 -0.79
N GLU A 725 -27.53 -23.49 -0.49
CA GLU A 725 -27.92 -22.87 0.80
C GLU A 725 -27.64 -23.82 1.97
N ASN A 726 -27.91 -25.12 1.80
CA ASN A 726 -27.63 -26.14 2.79
C ASN A 726 -26.12 -26.25 3.07
N PHE A 727 -25.30 -26.43 2.03
CA PHE A 727 -23.84 -26.40 2.12
C PHE A 727 -23.33 -25.15 2.83
N ARG A 728 -23.80 -23.95 2.43
CA ARG A 728 -23.40 -22.68 3.04
C ARG A 728 -23.72 -22.65 4.53
N SER A 729 -24.94 -23.05 4.90
CA SER A 729 -25.38 -23.13 6.30
C SER A 729 -24.52 -24.11 7.11
N GLN A 730 -24.19 -25.27 6.54
CA GLN A 730 -23.33 -26.27 7.19
C GLN A 730 -21.91 -25.73 7.44
N ILE A 731 -21.32 -25.04 6.46
CA ILE A 731 -20.00 -24.42 6.61
C ILE A 731 -20.03 -23.28 7.63
N THR A 732 -21.01 -22.38 7.57
CA THR A 732 -21.14 -21.27 8.54
C THR A 732 -21.37 -21.80 9.95
N SER A 733 -22.11 -22.91 10.11
CA SER A 733 -22.29 -23.56 11.42
C SER A 733 -21.00 -24.20 11.93
N ALA A 734 -20.17 -24.73 11.04
CA ALA A 734 -18.90 -25.37 11.40
C ALA A 734 -17.76 -24.37 11.67
N ILE A 735 -17.76 -23.22 10.98
CA ILE A 735 -16.79 -22.13 11.14
C ILE A 735 -17.55 -20.82 11.35
N PRO A 736 -18.03 -20.52 12.58
CA PRO A 736 -18.91 -19.38 12.84
C PRO A 736 -18.29 -18.01 12.57
N SER A 737 -16.96 -17.90 12.58
CA SER A 737 -16.24 -16.64 12.33
C SER A 737 -16.04 -16.33 10.85
N GLY A 738 -16.39 -17.25 9.95
CA GLY A 738 -16.29 -17.03 8.50
C GLY A 738 -17.59 -16.52 7.88
N GLN A 739 -17.47 -15.89 6.71
CA GLN A 739 -18.59 -15.24 6.02
C GLN A 739 -18.58 -15.52 4.53
N TRP A 740 -19.75 -15.81 3.95
CA TRP A 740 -19.94 -15.89 2.50
C TRP A 740 -20.07 -14.48 1.91
N LYS A 741 -19.27 -14.18 0.89
CA LYS A 741 -19.33 -12.91 0.15
C LYS A 741 -19.13 -13.16 -1.35
N PRO A 742 -19.77 -12.36 -2.22
CA PRO A 742 -19.35 -12.26 -3.61
C PRO A 742 -17.86 -11.92 -3.68
N ILE A 743 -17.13 -12.49 -4.64
CA ILE A 743 -15.74 -12.09 -4.86
C ILE A 743 -15.75 -10.65 -5.40
N PRO A 744 -15.21 -9.67 -4.65
CA PRO A 744 -15.27 -8.28 -5.09
C PRO A 744 -14.34 -8.06 -6.30
N PRO A 745 -14.64 -7.08 -7.18
CA PRO A 745 -13.80 -6.78 -8.35
C PRO A 745 -12.33 -6.48 -8.02
N ASP A 746 -12.07 -6.03 -6.79
CA ASP A 746 -10.76 -5.65 -6.30
C ASP A 746 -10.02 -6.80 -5.59
N HIS A 747 -10.62 -8.00 -5.54
CA HIS A 747 -10.05 -9.18 -4.88
C HIS A 747 -8.68 -9.57 -5.44
N GLU A 748 -7.85 -10.25 -4.63
CA GLU A 748 -6.51 -10.69 -5.06
C GLU A 748 -6.55 -11.62 -6.27
N LEU A 749 -7.61 -12.41 -6.38
CA LEU A 749 -7.89 -13.29 -7.52
C LEU A 749 -7.93 -12.53 -8.86
N MET A 750 -8.25 -11.23 -8.88
CA MET A 750 -8.30 -10.45 -10.13
C MET A 750 -6.91 -9.96 -10.57
N ARG A 751 -5.90 -10.04 -9.71
CA ARG A 751 -4.61 -9.37 -9.91
C ARG A 751 -3.41 -10.09 -9.31
N SER A 752 -3.54 -11.37 -9.00
CA SER A 752 -2.46 -12.17 -8.41
C SER A 752 -1.38 -12.56 -9.42
N PHE A 753 -1.64 -12.53 -10.72
CA PHE A 753 -0.59 -12.71 -11.73
C PHE A 753 -0.90 -11.97 -13.02
N HIS A 754 -2.07 -12.28 -13.57
CA HIS A 754 -2.73 -11.55 -14.63
C HIS A 754 -3.69 -10.52 -14.05
N LEU A 755 -3.84 -9.41 -14.75
CA LEU A 755 -4.94 -8.49 -14.49
C LEU A 755 -6.19 -8.97 -15.21
N LEU A 756 -7.24 -9.25 -14.45
CA LEU A 756 -8.55 -9.65 -14.93
C LEU A 756 -9.51 -8.48 -14.72
N ALA A 757 -10.30 -8.15 -15.74
CA ALA A 757 -11.34 -7.14 -15.62
C ALA A 757 -12.51 -7.62 -14.74
N SER A 758 -12.87 -8.90 -14.86
CA SER A 758 -13.93 -9.53 -14.08
C SER A 758 -13.84 -11.06 -14.15
N LEU A 759 -14.57 -11.74 -13.25
CA LEU A 759 -14.83 -13.19 -13.35
C LEU A 759 -16.04 -13.45 -14.24
N PRO A 760 -16.05 -14.56 -14.99
CA PRO A 760 -17.18 -14.90 -15.84
C PRO A 760 -18.40 -15.26 -14.99
N LEU A 761 -19.56 -14.69 -15.31
CA LEU A 761 -20.84 -15.03 -14.69
C LEU A 761 -21.44 -16.26 -15.36
N CYS A 762 -22.29 -17.01 -14.64
CA CYS A 762 -23.18 -18.00 -15.25
C CYS A 762 -24.64 -17.57 -15.19
N GLY A 763 -25.10 -16.83 -16.21
CA GLY A 763 -26.35 -16.08 -16.14
C GLY A 763 -26.18 -14.92 -15.16
N GLU A 764 -27.06 -14.81 -14.16
CA GLU A 764 -26.98 -13.79 -13.10
C GLU A 764 -26.17 -14.24 -11.88
N VAL A 765 -25.67 -15.48 -11.87
CA VAL A 765 -24.94 -16.05 -10.73
C VAL A 765 -23.43 -15.78 -10.87
N GLY A 766 -22.88 -15.06 -9.90
CA GLY A 766 -21.45 -14.71 -9.83
C GLY A 766 -20.59 -15.79 -9.18
N TRP A 767 -19.35 -15.42 -8.81
CA TRP A 767 -18.48 -16.27 -8.01
C TRP A 767 -18.55 -15.80 -6.57
N GLU A 768 -18.51 -16.74 -5.64
CA GLU A 768 -18.62 -16.45 -4.21
C GLU A 768 -17.50 -17.08 -3.42
N GLY A 769 -17.13 -16.45 -2.30
CA GLY A 769 -16.05 -16.87 -1.45
C GLY A 769 -16.48 -16.97 0.01
N PHE A 770 -16.03 -18.01 0.70
CA PHE A 770 -16.05 -18.05 2.16
C PHE A 770 -14.75 -17.44 2.68
N GLN A 771 -14.87 -16.27 3.31
CA GLN A 771 -13.74 -15.57 3.93
C GLN A 771 -13.63 -15.98 5.39
N PHE A 772 -12.46 -16.47 5.78
CA PHE A 772 -12.13 -16.87 7.14
C PHE A 772 -10.67 -16.47 7.42
N ASP A 773 -10.41 -15.89 8.59
CA ASP A 773 -9.08 -15.42 9.00
C ASP A 773 -8.43 -14.48 7.96
N GLN A 774 -9.22 -13.53 7.45
CA GLN A 774 -8.84 -12.54 6.42
C GLN A 774 -8.41 -13.11 5.06
N ARG A 775 -8.53 -14.43 4.83
CA ARG A 775 -8.25 -15.07 3.54
C ARG A 775 -9.50 -15.72 2.94
N LEU A 776 -9.41 -15.99 1.65
CA LEU A 776 -10.39 -16.83 0.94
C LEU A 776 -10.08 -18.31 1.24
N ALA A 777 -10.99 -19.01 1.91
CA ALA A 777 -10.81 -20.41 2.29
C ALA A 777 -11.59 -21.37 1.37
N ILE A 778 -12.78 -20.95 0.91
CA ILE A 778 -13.59 -21.71 -0.04
C ILE A 778 -14.01 -20.79 -1.18
N LEU A 779 -13.88 -21.25 -2.42
CA LEU A 779 -14.35 -20.57 -3.63
C LEU A 779 -15.47 -21.38 -4.29
N LEU A 780 -16.60 -20.73 -4.54
CA LEU A 780 -17.74 -21.26 -5.25
C LEU A 780 -17.77 -20.69 -6.67
N ILE A 781 -17.75 -21.59 -7.65
CA ILE A 781 -17.77 -21.30 -9.08
C ILE A 781 -19.14 -21.70 -9.64
N PRO A 782 -19.88 -20.79 -10.31
CA PRO A 782 -21.28 -21.00 -10.64
C PRO A 782 -21.55 -22.03 -11.74
N GLY A 783 -20.50 -22.61 -12.34
CA GLY A 783 -20.59 -23.59 -13.43
C GLY A 783 -19.33 -24.44 -13.62
N ASP A 784 -19.29 -25.20 -14.71
CA ASP A 784 -18.21 -26.14 -15.09
C ASP A 784 -16.93 -25.46 -15.61
N PHE A 785 -16.21 -24.73 -14.77
CA PHE A 785 -14.97 -24.04 -15.16
C PHE A 785 -13.85 -25.01 -15.59
N MET A 786 -13.70 -26.17 -14.95
CA MET A 786 -12.69 -27.16 -15.33
C MET A 786 -12.83 -27.62 -16.78
N GLN A 787 -14.06 -27.77 -17.28
CA GLN A 787 -14.31 -28.14 -18.68
C GLN A 787 -13.88 -27.03 -19.65
N SER A 788 -14.14 -25.78 -19.28
CA SER A 788 -13.70 -24.62 -20.07
C SER A 788 -12.18 -24.42 -20.04
N LEU A 789 -11.53 -24.72 -18.92
CA LEU A 789 -10.08 -24.65 -18.77
C LEU A 789 -9.36 -25.67 -19.67
N THR A 790 -9.87 -26.90 -19.75
CA THR A 790 -9.19 -27.99 -20.44
C THR A 790 -9.61 -28.13 -21.90
N GLY A 791 -10.55 -27.30 -22.37
CA GLY A 791 -11.08 -27.35 -23.72
C GLY A 791 -11.90 -28.62 -24.00
N ALA A 792 -12.27 -29.40 -22.97
CA ALA A 792 -13.09 -30.59 -23.06
C ALA A 792 -14.58 -30.23 -23.26
N ARG A 793 -14.86 -29.37 -24.26
CA ARG A 793 -16.20 -28.88 -24.58
C ARG A 793 -17.08 -30.05 -25.01
N SER A 794 -18.02 -30.45 -24.16
CA SER A 794 -19.14 -31.25 -24.63
C SER A 794 -20.05 -30.34 -25.45
N ALA A 795 -20.04 -30.51 -26.77
CA ALA A 795 -20.78 -29.68 -27.72
C ALA A 795 -22.32 -29.78 -27.60
N ALA A 796 -22.85 -30.42 -26.56
CA ALA A 796 -24.24 -30.86 -26.51
C ALA A 796 -25.17 -29.98 -25.67
N ASN A 797 -24.70 -29.18 -24.70
CA ASN A 797 -25.59 -28.33 -23.89
C ASN A 797 -24.88 -27.04 -23.49
N GLY A 798 -25.50 -25.88 -23.71
CA GLY A 798 -24.94 -24.54 -23.45
C GLY A 798 -24.45 -24.34 -22.01
N GLY A 799 -23.21 -24.75 -21.74
CA GLY A 799 -22.57 -24.62 -20.44
C GLY A 799 -22.32 -23.16 -20.05
N CYS A 800 -22.26 -22.93 -18.74
CA CYS A 800 -22.07 -21.63 -18.10
C CYS A 800 -20.97 -20.75 -18.71
N PHE A 801 -19.88 -21.37 -19.13
CA PHE A 801 -18.66 -20.69 -19.59
C PHE A 801 -18.33 -21.02 -21.05
N SER A 802 -19.35 -21.26 -21.87
CA SER A 802 -19.20 -21.57 -23.30
C SER A 802 -18.54 -20.46 -24.12
N SER A 803 -18.71 -19.20 -23.70
CA SER A 803 -18.07 -18.01 -24.29
C SER A 803 -16.66 -17.73 -23.75
N LEU A 804 -16.21 -18.45 -22.71
CA LEU A 804 -14.89 -18.24 -22.12
C LEU A 804 -13.82 -18.81 -23.07
N SER A 805 -12.89 -17.95 -23.48
CA SER A 805 -11.74 -18.38 -24.27
C SER A 805 -10.76 -19.18 -23.41
N SER A 806 -10.01 -20.11 -24.02
CA SER A 806 -8.97 -20.88 -23.32
C SER A 806 -7.90 -19.99 -22.70
N GLU A 807 -7.58 -18.86 -23.33
CA GLU A 807 -6.65 -17.86 -22.78
C GLU A 807 -7.20 -17.21 -21.51
N GLN A 808 -8.47 -16.80 -21.49
CA GLN A 808 -9.10 -16.22 -20.29
C GLN A 808 -9.21 -17.25 -19.16
N ALA A 809 -9.59 -18.49 -19.49
CA ALA A 809 -9.65 -19.58 -18.52
C ALA A 809 -8.26 -19.88 -17.92
N GLY A 810 -7.22 -19.92 -18.75
CA GLY A 810 -5.82 -20.08 -18.31
C GLY A 810 -5.38 -18.95 -17.38
N LYS A 811 -5.67 -17.68 -17.72
CA LYS A 811 -5.35 -16.53 -16.86
C LYS A 811 -6.04 -16.60 -15.50
N ILE A 812 -7.32 -16.96 -15.46
CA ILE A 812 -8.09 -17.12 -14.22
C ILE A 812 -7.50 -18.26 -13.38
N PHE A 813 -7.16 -19.38 -14.01
CA PHE A 813 -6.58 -20.53 -13.33
C PHE A 813 -5.21 -20.23 -12.73
N ILE A 814 -4.33 -19.53 -13.46
CA ILE A 814 -3.03 -19.08 -12.96
C ILE A 814 -3.21 -18.14 -11.77
N ASN A 815 -4.12 -17.18 -11.85
CA ASN A 815 -4.41 -16.29 -10.74
C ASN A 815 -4.89 -17.05 -9.50
N LEU A 816 -5.76 -18.05 -9.69
CA LEU A 816 -6.25 -18.90 -8.61
C LEU A 816 -5.11 -19.70 -7.98
N MET A 817 -4.25 -20.31 -8.78
CA MET A 817 -3.05 -21.01 -8.31
C MET A 817 -2.18 -20.09 -7.44
N MET A 818 -1.95 -18.85 -7.88
CA MET A 818 -1.16 -17.91 -7.10
C MET A 818 -1.83 -17.59 -5.75
N VAL A 819 -3.13 -17.34 -5.73
CA VAL A 819 -3.87 -17.07 -4.47
C VAL A 819 -3.78 -18.28 -3.53
N VAL A 820 -3.95 -19.50 -4.05
CA VAL A 820 -3.89 -20.73 -3.25
C VAL A 820 -2.49 -20.97 -2.68
N LEU A 821 -1.45 -20.91 -3.52
CA LEU A 821 -0.10 -21.33 -3.15
C LEU A 821 0.63 -20.31 -2.30
N THR A 822 0.25 -19.05 -2.40
CA THR A 822 0.88 -17.97 -1.63
C THR A 822 0.02 -17.52 -0.46
N THR A 823 -1.27 -17.87 -0.42
CA THR A 823 -2.30 -17.59 0.63
C THR A 823 -2.53 -16.11 1.00
N ASP A 824 -1.54 -15.25 0.78
CA ASP A 824 -1.42 -13.85 1.20
C ASP A 824 -0.64 -13.07 0.11
N TYR A 825 -0.93 -13.33 -1.18
CA TYR A 825 -0.14 -12.81 -2.32
C TYR A 825 0.08 -11.29 -2.28
N LYS A 826 -0.89 -10.50 -1.78
CA LYS A 826 -0.72 -9.03 -1.65
C LYS A 826 0.08 -8.59 -0.41
N LYS A 827 0.34 -9.46 0.57
CA LYS A 827 1.30 -9.14 1.65
C LYS A 827 2.75 -9.30 1.18
N ASP A 828 3.00 -10.12 0.16
CA ASP A 828 4.29 -10.18 -0.54
C ASP A 828 4.45 -9.00 -1.51
N GLN A 829 4.82 -7.84 -0.93
CA GLN A 829 5.10 -6.56 -1.61
C GLN A 829 6.21 -6.63 -2.69
N VAL A 830 6.81 -7.80 -2.93
CA VAL A 830 7.83 -8.01 -3.95
C VAL A 830 7.25 -7.84 -5.37
N HIS A 831 6.02 -8.27 -5.60
CA HIS A 831 5.39 -8.21 -6.92
C HIS A 831 4.54 -6.95 -7.15
N LEU A 832 4.21 -6.21 -6.08
CA LEU A 832 3.40 -5.00 -6.14
C LEU A 832 3.94 -3.94 -7.11
N PRO A 833 5.27 -3.66 -7.19
CA PRO A 833 5.81 -2.70 -8.17
C PRO A 833 5.55 -3.12 -9.62
N GLU A 834 5.65 -4.42 -9.94
CA GLU A 834 5.43 -4.94 -11.30
C GLU A 834 3.94 -5.00 -11.65
N ILE A 835 3.07 -5.32 -10.67
CA ILE A 835 1.61 -5.25 -10.82
C ILE A 835 1.17 -3.80 -11.04
N LEU A 836 1.68 -2.87 -10.24
CA LEU A 836 1.41 -1.43 -10.42
C LEU A 836 1.98 -0.91 -11.73
N LYS A 837 3.11 -1.44 -12.22
CA LYS A 837 3.68 -1.10 -13.53
C LYS A 837 2.84 -1.63 -14.71
N ARG A 838 2.13 -2.75 -14.55
CA ARG A 838 1.19 -3.30 -15.55
C ARG A 838 -0.21 -2.69 -15.46
N LEU A 839 -0.56 -2.11 -14.31
CA LEU A 839 -1.79 -1.35 -14.07
C LEU A 839 -1.69 0.12 -14.49
N ARG A 840 -0.46 0.64 -14.64
CA ARG A 840 -0.12 1.91 -15.30
C ARG A 840 -0.05 1.70 -16.80
#